data_AF-A0A9D9SQ64-F1
#
_entry.id   AF-A0A9D9SQ64-F1
#
_cell.length_a   1.000
_cell.length_b   1.000
_cell.length_c   1.000
_cell.angle_alpha   90.00
_cell.angle_beta   90.00
_cell.angle_gamma   90.00
#
_symmetry.space_group_name_H-M   'P 1'
#
loop_
_entity.id
_entity.type
_entity.pdbx_description
1 polymer ?
#
loop_
_entity_poly.entity_id
_entity_poly.type
_entity_poly.pdbx_seq_one_letter_code
_entity_poly.pdbx_strand_id
1 'polypeptide(L)'
;MTEVFWRLVRCCVAGVSMLIAIVPQFARAEVPVPVTEQHHLDRHRELTRQFMQLLKADPQRALSEALAGVQRTSSLGRNDPQRADALEMLSHAHLMAEQYDKALPLAAEVVRIRKAGRPVDDELLALALDTHATVLFANERSAESDAALRESLAAWRRAYGANDLRLASILEGQAEYVQKAFGRPLWTIELLREAVAIRVQNVGSSGGKLAQTLTELAIHEMRQALYSDCDGHLAMAQQLLESEIRSDPARQEQKSGLVQVLVMRAGIAAVLGRQDLAFDQVQRARAIELTDRLQQAQAQLLIAESLSSALWLTGDLDGAIASELESLEVFKNHQDLLESGALDKDLVGDTLTSLARLYLEKHELGLARQALKAARSGLGDTPDVLFNLSELERQSGNEALALAHYQAALRLRKESAAEIKVMFGTNRAAEKGGETGRFGTAVGDHLSLGESAVLVPGAQFSDVAWLRPARTVPLPVGLATDATRLLLRNKRVLDAAAFGVQARELMARARLYPKSALVFVHGFNVSFDEALQRAAQLARDLNYDGAAFVYSWPSQGTVLRYGTDRDIADRAVDRFVEFLAQVELATGAEKINLIAHSMGNRVLLPALAKIAADPQSRVRPKVREVILAAPAVPQADFTNWLDTISKQGIRRFTLYASSADKAMWAGWLREWATSLAGYASSGVPLWHPSVQSIDISKAAEPGLLQLNHDVFASNPVMSEDIRQLLQQGQQRPPNQRMPMMKVQRSPDAGRAYWSYEPPAPARR
;
A
#
# COMPACT_ATOMS: atom_id res chain seq x y z
N MET A 1 8.71 26.29 -3.27
CA MET A 1 8.41 26.46 -1.83
C MET A 1 6.93 26.25 -1.50
N THR A 2 6.00 26.50 -2.42
CA THR A 2 4.53 26.36 -2.21
C THR A 2 3.97 24.94 -2.44
N GLU A 3 4.62 24.04 -3.20
CA GLU A 3 4.07 22.69 -3.47
C GLU A 3 4.42 21.60 -2.43
N VAL A 4 5.60 21.67 -1.83
CA VAL A 4 5.95 20.87 -0.62
C VAL A 4 5.04 21.24 0.53
N PHE A 5 4.64 22.52 0.56
CA PHE A 5 3.68 23.06 1.49
C PHE A 5 2.30 22.38 1.28
N TRP A 6 1.70 22.37 0.08
CA TRP A 6 0.39 21.71 -0.14
C TRP A 6 0.33 20.18 0.04
N ARG A 7 1.45 19.46 -0.06
CA ARG A 7 1.50 18.02 0.28
C ARG A 7 1.28 17.78 1.76
N LEU A 8 1.95 18.58 2.56
CA LEU A 8 1.96 18.45 3.98
C LEU A 8 0.56 18.80 4.54
N VAL A 9 -0.17 19.77 3.99
CA VAL A 9 -1.59 20.13 4.32
C VAL A 9 -2.56 18.97 4.50
N ARG A 10 -2.43 18.09 3.52
CA ARG A 10 -3.48 17.22 3.02
C ARG A 10 -3.49 15.98 3.88
N CYS A 11 -2.30 15.44 3.92
CA CYS A 11 -1.64 14.90 5.06
C CYS A 11 -2.30 15.38 6.40
N CYS A 12 -2.28 16.65 6.79
CA CYS A 12 -2.80 17.12 8.08
C CYS A 12 -4.28 16.89 8.35
N VAL A 13 -5.15 16.64 7.39
CA VAL A 13 -6.56 16.32 7.74
C VAL A 13 -6.64 14.97 8.44
N ALA A 14 -5.65 14.11 8.17
CA ALA A 14 -5.62 12.69 8.45
C ALA A 14 -5.39 12.17 9.85
N GLY A 15 -5.68 12.98 10.85
CA GLY A 15 -5.40 12.64 12.24
C GLY A 15 -6.45 13.09 13.14
N VAL A 16 -7.10 14.19 12.78
CA VAL A 16 -8.39 14.58 13.32
C VAL A 16 -9.33 13.36 13.36
N SER A 17 -9.53 12.64 12.25
CA SER A 17 -10.41 11.45 12.24
C SER A 17 -9.73 10.15 12.72
N MET A 18 -8.41 10.13 12.89
CA MET A 18 -7.71 9.00 13.51
C MET A 18 -7.83 9.07 15.04
N LEU A 19 -7.86 10.27 15.62
CA LEU A 19 -8.05 10.52 17.05
C LEU A 19 -9.44 10.18 17.57
N ILE A 20 -10.48 10.44 16.77
CA ILE A 20 -11.87 10.11 17.12
C ILE A 20 -12.07 8.60 17.21
N ALA A 21 -11.27 7.81 16.48
CA ALA A 21 -11.40 6.35 16.40
C ALA A 21 -10.67 5.60 17.53
N ILE A 22 -9.90 6.27 18.38
CA ILE A 22 -8.98 5.63 19.34
C ILE A 22 -9.48 5.65 20.80
N VAL A 23 -10.61 6.30 21.09
CA VAL A 23 -11.20 6.25 22.44
C VAL A 23 -12.11 5.01 22.57
N PRO A 24 -11.88 4.11 23.54
CA PRO A 24 -11.80 2.68 23.27
C PRO A 24 -13.14 1.93 23.22
N GLN A 25 -13.19 0.93 22.34
CA GLN A 25 -13.93 -0.31 22.55
C GLN A 25 -13.14 -1.22 23.51
N PHE A 26 -13.48 -1.17 24.81
CA PHE A 26 -13.26 -2.28 25.73
C PHE A 26 -14.51 -2.45 26.58
N ALA A 27 -15.24 -3.54 26.34
CA ALA A 27 -16.19 -4.06 27.30
C ALA A 27 -15.40 -4.58 28.52
N ARG A 28 -15.60 -3.99 29.69
CA ARG A 28 -15.29 -4.61 30.98
C ARG A 28 -16.59 -4.83 31.74
N ALA A 29 -16.63 -5.96 32.44
CA ALA A 29 -17.75 -6.50 33.19
C ALA A 29 -18.58 -5.43 33.91
N GLU A 30 -19.89 -5.57 33.74
CA GLU A 30 -20.92 -4.70 34.29
C GLU A 30 -20.80 -4.55 35.81
N VAL A 31 -20.59 -3.31 36.25
CA VAL A 31 -21.14 -2.84 37.51
C VAL A 31 -22.04 -1.65 37.15
N PRO A 32 -23.36 -1.72 37.39
CA PRO A 32 -24.28 -0.67 36.97
C PRO A 32 -24.05 0.57 37.84
N VAL A 33 -23.52 1.63 37.22
CA VAL A 33 -23.44 2.98 37.81
C VAL A 33 -24.68 3.77 37.35
N PRO A 34 -25.31 4.60 38.21
CA PRO A 34 -26.61 5.19 37.93
C PRO A 34 -26.60 6.13 36.72
N VAL A 35 -27.65 6.01 35.91
CA VAL A 35 -27.90 6.79 34.69
C VAL A 35 -28.41 8.18 35.07
N THR A 36 -27.62 9.25 34.84
CA THR A 36 -28.17 10.63 34.73
C THR A 36 -27.29 11.67 34.04
N GLU A 37 -26.07 11.37 33.58
CA GLU A 37 -25.19 12.36 32.94
C GLU A 37 -24.27 11.73 31.86
N GLN A 38 -24.82 11.28 30.73
CA GLN A 38 -24.03 10.94 29.53
C GLN A 38 -23.87 12.22 28.68
N HIS A 39 -22.75 12.92 28.95
CA HIS A 39 -22.41 14.30 28.58
C HIS A 39 -22.07 14.50 27.09
N HIS A 40 -22.27 15.73 26.60
CA HIS A 40 -22.10 16.24 25.23
C HIS A 40 -21.05 15.59 24.30
N LEU A 41 -19.88 15.19 24.81
CA LEU A 41 -18.79 14.56 24.05
C LEU A 41 -19.23 13.31 23.26
N ASP A 42 -19.99 12.40 23.87
CA ASP A 42 -20.41 11.17 23.18
C ASP A 42 -21.40 11.47 22.04
N ARG A 43 -22.24 12.48 22.23
CA ARG A 43 -23.12 13.00 21.18
C ARG A 43 -22.32 13.64 20.06
N HIS A 44 -21.26 14.40 20.39
CA HIS A 44 -20.37 14.97 19.39
C HIS A 44 -19.67 13.88 18.59
N ARG A 45 -19.16 12.82 19.21
CA ARG A 45 -18.53 11.69 18.49
C ARG A 45 -19.52 10.99 17.54
N GLU A 46 -20.75 10.78 17.99
CA GLU A 46 -21.83 10.24 17.17
C GLU A 46 -22.16 11.16 15.99
N LEU A 47 -22.32 12.46 16.26
CA LEU A 47 -22.60 13.47 15.24
C LEU A 47 -21.48 13.53 14.21
N THR A 48 -20.23 13.63 14.65
CA THR A 48 -19.05 13.66 13.79
C THR A 48 -18.94 12.37 12.99
N ARG A 49 -19.28 11.22 13.58
CA ARG A 49 -19.35 9.96 12.83
C ARG A 49 -20.36 10.00 11.70
N GLN A 50 -21.62 10.34 12.02
CA GLN A 50 -22.70 10.43 11.04
C GLN A 50 -22.40 11.47 9.98
N PHE A 51 -21.84 12.61 10.39
CA PHE A 51 -21.49 13.69 9.48
C PHE A 51 -20.31 13.31 8.58
N MET A 52 -19.28 12.64 9.08
CA MET A 52 -18.17 12.18 8.24
C MET A 52 -18.62 11.10 7.25
N GLN A 53 -19.60 10.25 7.63
CA GLN A 53 -20.27 9.35 6.69
C GLN A 53 -21.02 10.13 5.60
N LEU A 54 -21.79 11.14 5.98
CA LEU A 54 -22.54 11.99 5.05
C LEU A 54 -21.60 12.79 4.14
N LEU A 55 -20.58 13.42 4.69
CA LEU A 55 -19.56 14.20 4.00
C LEU A 55 -18.79 13.35 2.99
N LYS A 56 -18.55 12.09 3.34
CA LYS A 56 -18.02 11.12 2.39
C LYS A 56 -19.05 10.84 1.30
N ALA A 57 -20.27 10.41 1.66
CA ALA A 57 -21.29 9.95 0.73
C ALA A 57 -21.77 11.03 -0.25
N ASP A 58 -22.06 12.24 0.25
CA ASP A 58 -22.61 13.37 -0.50
C ASP A 58 -22.06 14.70 0.08
N PRO A 59 -20.89 15.17 -0.40
CA PRO A 59 -20.25 16.38 0.11
C PRO A 59 -21.10 17.65 -0.03
N GLN A 60 -21.92 17.74 -1.10
CA GLN A 60 -22.79 18.89 -1.33
C GLN A 60 -23.97 18.89 -0.35
N ARG A 61 -24.59 17.73 -0.13
CA ARG A 61 -25.62 17.58 0.89
C ARG A 61 -25.03 17.79 2.29
N ALA A 62 -23.87 17.25 2.59
CA ALA A 62 -23.18 17.48 3.86
C ALA A 62 -22.91 18.97 4.10
N LEU A 63 -22.44 19.69 3.07
CA LEU A 63 -22.28 21.14 3.14
C LEU A 63 -23.63 21.85 3.39
N SER A 64 -24.70 21.44 2.71
CA SER A 64 -26.04 22.00 2.92
C SER A 64 -26.60 21.71 4.32
N GLU A 65 -26.37 20.50 4.84
CA GLU A 65 -26.81 20.08 6.17
C GLU A 65 -25.99 20.76 7.27
N ALA A 66 -24.69 20.96 7.05
CA ALA A 66 -23.82 21.75 7.92
C ALA A 66 -24.24 23.23 7.95
N LEU A 67 -24.52 23.83 6.79
CA LEU A 67 -25.06 25.19 6.70
C LEU A 67 -26.40 25.32 7.43
N ALA A 68 -27.31 24.35 7.23
CA ALA A 68 -28.59 24.31 7.95
C ALA A 68 -28.39 24.09 9.46
N GLY A 69 -27.38 23.31 9.87
CA GLY A 69 -26.99 23.13 11.26
C GLY A 69 -26.53 24.44 11.90
N VAL A 70 -25.70 25.22 11.21
CA VAL A 70 -25.27 26.55 11.66
C VAL A 70 -26.46 27.52 11.74
N GLN A 71 -27.41 27.45 10.80
CA GLN A 71 -28.65 28.24 10.89
C GLN A 71 -29.53 27.84 12.08
N ARG A 72 -29.74 26.54 12.32
CA ARG A 72 -30.51 26.04 13.48
C ARG A 72 -29.90 26.46 14.81
N THR A 73 -28.58 26.56 14.87
CA THR A 73 -27.83 26.95 16.08
C THR A 73 -27.55 28.46 16.16
N SER A 74 -28.05 29.26 15.21
CA SER A 74 -27.75 30.69 15.14
C SER A 74 -28.31 31.51 16.31
N SER A 75 -29.43 31.06 16.89
CA SER A 75 -30.06 31.67 18.07
C SER A 75 -29.42 31.24 19.40
N LEU A 76 -28.52 30.25 19.38
CA LEU A 76 -27.80 29.81 20.57
C LEU A 76 -26.72 30.82 20.95
N GLY A 77 -26.33 30.79 22.22
CA GLY A 77 -25.29 31.67 22.76
C GLY A 77 -23.97 31.57 21.97
N ARG A 78 -23.18 32.64 21.98
CA ARG A 78 -21.91 32.73 21.23
C ARG A 78 -20.89 31.64 21.61
N ASN A 79 -20.99 31.06 22.81
CA ASN A 79 -20.12 30.00 23.30
C ASN A 79 -20.85 28.66 23.48
N ASP A 80 -22.02 28.49 22.86
CA ASP A 80 -22.79 27.26 22.98
C ASP A 80 -22.06 26.06 22.34
N PRO A 81 -21.91 24.92 23.04
CA PRO A 81 -21.26 23.73 22.51
C PRO A 81 -21.88 23.17 21.22
N GLN A 82 -23.22 23.26 21.06
CA GLN A 82 -23.90 22.79 19.85
C GLN A 82 -23.64 23.71 18.66
N ARG A 83 -23.41 25.00 18.92
CA ARG A 83 -22.94 25.93 17.89
C ARG A 83 -21.52 25.57 17.45
N ALA A 84 -20.63 25.18 18.37
CA ALA A 84 -19.29 24.70 18.03
C ALA A 84 -19.35 23.44 17.17
N ASP A 85 -20.18 22.46 17.53
CA ASP A 85 -20.41 21.25 16.73
C ASP A 85 -20.80 21.59 15.30
N ALA A 86 -21.80 22.46 15.12
CA ALA A 86 -22.29 22.85 13.79
C ALA A 86 -21.20 23.57 12.96
N LEU A 87 -20.41 24.44 13.59
CA LEU A 87 -19.29 25.15 12.92
C LEU A 87 -18.16 24.19 12.56
N GLU A 88 -17.90 23.18 13.38
CA GLU A 88 -16.88 22.15 13.13
C GLU A 88 -17.25 21.29 11.92
N MET A 89 -18.51 20.85 11.84
CA MET A 89 -19.03 20.12 10.67
C MET A 89 -18.95 20.99 9.40
N LEU A 90 -19.29 22.29 9.49
CA LEU A 90 -19.15 23.21 8.36
C LEU A 90 -17.68 23.44 7.97
N SER A 91 -16.77 23.51 8.95
CA SER A 91 -15.33 23.58 8.73
C SER A 91 -14.82 22.36 7.98
N HIS A 92 -15.19 21.14 8.41
CA HIS A 92 -14.86 19.89 7.70
C HIS A 92 -15.42 19.88 6.28
N ALA A 93 -16.66 20.33 6.08
CA ALA A 93 -17.25 20.44 4.75
C ALA A 93 -16.48 21.41 3.83
N HIS A 94 -16.12 22.59 4.33
CA HIS A 94 -15.31 23.54 3.56
C HIS A 94 -13.89 23.03 3.30
N LEU A 95 -13.28 22.35 4.27
CA LEU A 95 -11.96 21.74 4.14
C LEU A 95 -11.95 20.64 3.07
N MET A 96 -12.99 19.79 3.02
CA MET A 96 -13.18 18.81 1.95
C MET A 96 -13.44 19.47 0.60
N ALA A 97 -14.21 20.55 0.57
CA ALA A 97 -14.46 21.33 -0.63
C ALA A 97 -13.25 22.19 -1.08
N GLU A 98 -12.09 22.06 -0.44
CA GLU A 98 -10.87 22.86 -0.68
C GLU A 98 -11.07 24.38 -0.50
N GLN A 99 -12.09 24.79 0.27
CA GLN A 99 -12.42 26.18 0.57
C GLN A 99 -11.73 26.61 1.88
N TYR A 100 -10.41 26.59 1.91
CA TYR A 100 -9.62 26.79 3.12
C TYR A 100 -9.80 28.17 3.75
N ASP A 101 -10.00 29.21 2.94
CA ASP A 101 -10.30 30.57 3.42
C ASP A 101 -11.64 30.66 4.16
N LYS A 102 -12.56 29.73 3.89
CA LYS A 102 -13.84 29.62 4.61
C LYS A 102 -13.74 28.65 5.79
N ALA A 103 -12.99 27.55 5.65
CA ALA A 103 -12.78 26.58 6.73
C ALA A 103 -11.98 27.18 7.90
N LEU A 104 -10.96 28.00 7.59
CA LEU A 104 -10.03 28.55 8.58
C LEU A 104 -10.71 29.41 9.65
N PRO A 105 -11.54 30.43 9.33
CA PRO A 105 -12.23 31.21 10.34
C PRO A 105 -13.22 30.37 11.15
N LEU A 106 -13.79 29.31 10.58
CA LEU A 106 -14.68 28.39 11.29
C LEU A 106 -13.90 27.51 12.28
N ALA A 107 -12.81 26.87 11.85
CA ALA A 107 -11.94 26.07 12.71
C ALA A 107 -11.38 26.91 13.87
N ALA A 108 -10.96 28.14 13.58
CA ALA A 108 -10.50 29.07 14.61
C ALA A 108 -11.62 29.44 15.61
N GLU A 109 -12.84 29.63 15.15
CA GLU A 109 -13.99 29.93 16.00
C GLU A 109 -14.41 28.71 16.86
N VAL A 110 -14.35 27.49 16.33
CA VAL A 110 -14.58 26.25 17.10
C VAL A 110 -13.57 26.16 18.25
N VAL A 111 -12.28 26.34 17.95
CA VAL A 111 -11.22 26.36 18.98
C VAL A 111 -11.49 27.45 20.02
N ARG A 112 -11.90 28.65 19.60
CA ARG A 112 -12.26 29.76 20.51
C ARG A 112 -13.43 29.37 21.42
N ILE A 113 -14.49 28.74 20.90
CA ILE A 113 -15.65 28.32 21.68
C ILE A 113 -15.24 27.22 22.67
N ARG A 114 -14.49 26.20 22.25
CA ARG A 114 -14.03 25.11 23.14
C ARG A 114 -13.13 25.63 24.26
N LYS A 115 -12.24 26.59 23.99
CA LYS A 115 -11.43 27.30 25.01
C LYS A 115 -12.28 28.14 25.98
N ALA A 116 -13.43 28.62 25.54
CA ALA A 116 -14.35 29.42 26.37
C ALA A 116 -15.26 28.54 27.26
N GLY A 117 -15.30 27.22 27.05
CA GLY A 117 -16.05 26.28 27.89
C GLY A 117 -15.62 26.35 29.36
N ARG A 118 -16.57 26.19 30.28
CA ARG A 118 -16.33 26.18 31.73
C ARG A 118 -17.04 24.95 32.34
N PRO A 119 -16.32 23.86 32.65
CA PRO A 119 -14.89 23.62 32.39
C PRO A 119 -14.58 23.47 30.89
N VAL A 120 -13.30 23.58 30.52
CA VAL A 120 -12.85 23.27 29.16
C VAL A 120 -12.88 21.76 28.98
N ASP A 121 -13.52 21.29 27.90
CA ASP A 121 -13.45 19.90 27.48
C ASP A 121 -12.19 19.73 26.62
N ASP A 122 -11.14 19.18 27.23
CA ASP A 122 -9.81 19.07 26.61
C ASP A 122 -9.80 18.12 25.40
N GLU A 123 -10.67 17.11 25.36
CA GLU A 123 -10.76 16.21 24.20
C GLU A 123 -11.40 16.92 23.01
N LEU A 124 -12.54 17.59 23.22
CA LEU A 124 -13.18 18.37 22.16
C LEU A 124 -12.28 19.52 21.70
N LEU A 125 -11.49 20.10 22.61
CA LEU A 125 -10.49 21.10 22.25
C LEU A 125 -9.37 20.49 21.39
N ALA A 126 -8.88 19.31 21.72
CA ALA A 126 -7.83 18.64 20.97
C ALA A 126 -8.30 18.34 19.53
N LEU A 127 -9.46 17.71 19.38
CA LEU A 127 -10.08 17.45 18.06
C LEU A 127 -10.26 18.72 17.22
N ALA A 128 -10.73 19.81 17.85
CA ALA A 128 -10.86 21.09 17.19
C ALA A 128 -9.49 21.67 16.78
N LEU A 129 -8.46 21.50 17.62
CA LEU A 129 -7.09 21.94 17.32
C LEU A 129 -6.44 21.11 16.23
N ASP A 130 -6.73 19.80 16.12
CA ASP A 130 -6.27 18.99 14.99
C ASP A 130 -6.94 19.45 13.70
N THR A 131 -8.25 19.71 13.73
CA THR A 131 -8.98 20.30 12.60
C THR A 131 -8.40 21.66 12.23
N HIS A 132 -8.07 22.48 13.21
CA HIS A 132 -7.47 23.79 12.96
C HIS A 132 -6.04 23.66 12.41
N ALA A 133 -5.21 22.80 12.98
CA ALA A 133 -3.87 22.51 12.50
C ALA A 133 -3.89 22.01 11.05
N THR A 134 -4.87 21.17 10.74
CA THR A 134 -5.16 20.71 9.40
C THR A 134 -5.40 21.86 8.43
N VAL A 135 -6.33 22.73 8.78
CA VAL A 135 -6.78 23.82 7.91
C VAL A 135 -5.70 24.90 7.81
N LEU A 136 -4.96 25.14 8.90
CA LEU A 136 -3.78 26.02 8.92
C LEU A 136 -2.69 25.48 8.04
N PHE A 137 -2.45 24.18 8.15
CA PHE A 137 -1.55 23.55 7.23
C PHE A 137 -2.10 23.82 5.86
N ALA A 138 -3.34 23.40 5.54
CA ALA A 138 -4.03 23.70 4.28
C ALA A 138 -3.74 25.06 3.71
N ASN A 139 -3.94 26.08 4.50
CA ASN A 139 -3.85 27.44 4.02
C ASN A 139 -2.42 28.02 4.03
N GLU A 140 -1.38 27.26 3.68
CA GLU A 140 -0.03 27.84 3.55
C GLU A 140 0.64 28.28 4.88
N ARG A 141 0.12 27.85 6.05
CA ARG A 141 0.57 28.27 7.39
C ARG A 141 1.15 27.13 8.25
N SER A 142 2.23 26.49 7.78
CA SER A 142 2.85 25.32 8.42
C SER A 142 3.41 25.61 9.81
N ALA A 143 3.96 26.80 10.07
CA ALA A 143 4.48 27.12 11.41
C ALA A 143 3.35 27.23 12.44
N GLU A 144 2.21 27.78 12.03
CA GLU A 144 1.02 27.90 12.86
C GLU A 144 0.29 26.56 13.00
N SER A 145 0.32 25.73 11.95
CA SER A 145 -0.11 24.34 12.02
C SER A 145 0.69 23.54 13.04
N ASP A 146 2.02 23.64 12.99
CA ASP A 146 2.91 22.99 13.97
C ASP A 146 2.63 23.51 15.40
N ALA A 147 2.27 24.79 15.57
CA ALA A 147 1.86 25.35 16.86
C ALA A 147 0.52 24.77 17.33
N ALA A 148 -0.47 24.67 16.43
CA ALA A 148 -1.77 24.08 16.72
C ALA A 148 -1.68 22.57 17.04
N LEU A 149 -0.79 21.82 16.39
CA LEU A 149 -0.51 20.41 16.72
C LEU A 149 0.10 20.27 18.11
N ARG A 150 1.08 21.12 18.46
CA ARG A 150 1.64 21.11 19.81
C ARG A 150 0.57 21.41 20.85
N GLU A 151 -0.33 22.35 20.56
CA GLU A 151 -1.45 22.67 21.44
C GLU A 151 -2.45 21.51 21.52
N SER A 152 -2.75 20.84 20.40
CA SER A 152 -3.61 19.65 20.34
C SER A 152 -3.03 18.52 21.20
N LEU A 153 -1.76 18.17 21.01
CA LEU A 153 -1.08 17.14 21.79
C LEU A 153 -1.07 17.50 23.29
N ALA A 154 -0.91 18.78 23.64
CA ALA A 154 -1.04 19.23 25.02
C ALA A 154 -2.47 19.07 25.57
N ALA A 155 -3.51 19.28 24.74
CA ALA A 155 -4.90 19.05 25.11
C ALA A 155 -5.21 17.56 25.28
N TRP A 156 -4.77 16.69 24.38
CA TRP A 156 -4.85 15.24 24.54
C TRP A 156 -4.21 14.76 25.86
N ARG A 157 -3.02 15.28 26.20
CA ARG A 157 -2.36 14.97 27.47
C ARG A 157 -3.16 15.41 28.70
N ARG A 158 -3.85 16.56 28.65
CA ARG A 158 -4.72 17.02 29.76
C ARG A 158 -6.01 16.19 29.88
N ALA A 159 -6.61 15.78 28.75
CA ALA A 159 -7.87 15.04 28.73
C ALA A 159 -7.78 13.64 29.37
N TYR A 160 -6.64 12.97 29.22
CA TYR A 160 -6.46 11.58 29.66
C TYR A 160 -5.52 11.44 30.86
N GLY A 161 -4.66 12.43 31.11
CA GLY A 161 -3.64 12.36 32.16
C GLY A 161 -2.40 11.57 31.74
N ALA A 162 -1.30 11.81 32.44
CA ALA A 162 0.04 11.39 31.99
C ALA A 162 0.25 9.87 31.85
N ASN A 163 -0.56 9.02 32.52
CA ASN A 163 -0.37 7.56 32.55
C ASN A 163 -1.56 6.77 31.99
N ASP A 164 -2.50 7.38 31.26
CA ASP A 164 -3.68 6.69 30.73
C ASP A 164 -3.38 5.94 29.41
N LEU A 165 -3.74 4.65 29.33
CA LEU A 165 -3.52 3.82 28.14
C LEU A 165 -4.28 4.29 26.90
N ARG A 166 -5.38 5.02 27.09
CA ARG A 166 -6.11 5.67 26.00
C ARG A 166 -5.24 6.76 25.37
N LEU A 167 -4.50 7.52 26.19
CA LEU A 167 -3.52 8.50 25.69
C LEU A 167 -2.42 7.81 24.89
N ALA A 168 -1.86 6.68 25.35
CA ALA A 168 -0.86 5.94 24.58
C ALA A 168 -1.37 5.54 23.19
N SER A 169 -2.60 5.02 23.13
CA SER A 169 -3.23 4.65 21.87
C SER A 169 -3.45 5.89 20.99
N ILE A 170 -3.89 7.01 21.58
CA ILE A 170 -4.07 8.29 20.90
C ILE A 170 -2.74 8.76 20.29
N LEU A 171 -1.64 8.66 21.04
CA LEU A 171 -0.31 9.03 20.58
C LEU A 171 0.19 8.13 19.45
N GLU A 172 -0.09 6.83 19.46
CA GLU A 172 0.17 5.92 18.32
C GLU A 172 -0.58 6.38 17.07
N GLY A 173 -1.87 6.70 17.20
CA GLY A 173 -2.65 7.27 16.12
C GLY A 173 -2.14 8.64 15.65
N GLN A 174 -1.69 9.47 16.59
CA GLN A 174 -1.04 10.75 16.29
C GLN A 174 0.30 10.56 15.60
N ALA A 175 1.05 9.49 15.88
CA ALA A 175 2.31 9.21 15.23
C ALA A 175 2.09 8.81 13.77
N GLU A 176 1.11 7.94 13.50
CA GLU A 176 0.71 7.57 12.14
C GLU A 176 0.16 8.79 11.40
N TYR A 177 -0.72 9.55 12.07
CA TYR A 177 -1.20 10.82 11.59
C TYR A 177 -0.01 11.66 11.21
N VAL A 178 0.77 12.17 12.16
CA VAL A 178 1.88 13.09 11.93
C VAL A 178 2.87 12.62 10.84
N GLN A 179 3.18 11.32 10.78
CA GLN A 179 4.05 10.76 9.74
C GLN A 179 3.44 10.92 8.37
N LYS A 180 2.26 10.33 8.17
CA LYS A 180 1.63 10.33 6.85
C LYS A 180 1.20 11.77 6.55
N ALA A 181 0.76 12.49 7.57
CA ALA A 181 0.05 13.74 7.57
C ALA A 181 0.89 15.00 7.51
N PHE A 182 2.13 14.95 7.93
CA PHE A 182 2.96 16.14 7.91
C PHE A 182 4.39 15.72 7.55
N GLY A 183 4.63 14.47 7.15
CA GLY A 183 5.96 13.98 6.85
C GLY A 183 6.96 14.34 7.95
N ARG A 184 6.57 14.25 9.23
CA ARG A 184 7.43 14.58 10.39
C ARG A 184 7.92 13.28 11.06
N PRO A 185 8.89 12.57 10.48
CA PRO A 185 9.36 11.28 11.00
C PRO A 185 9.94 11.37 12.41
N LEU A 186 10.55 12.50 12.77
CA LEU A 186 11.07 12.71 14.12
C LEU A 186 9.96 12.88 15.16
N TRP A 187 8.86 13.57 14.81
CA TRP A 187 7.72 13.68 15.71
C TRP A 187 7.02 12.34 15.89
N THR A 188 6.94 11.52 14.84
CA THR A 188 6.43 10.14 14.94
C THR A 188 7.23 9.30 15.94
N ILE A 189 8.56 9.40 15.90
CA ILE A 189 9.43 8.75 16.88
C ILE A 189 9.17 9.29 18.30
N GLU A 190 9.08 10.62 18.47
CA GLU A 190 8.79 11.24 19.77
C GLU A 190 7.44 10.79 20.37
N LEU A 191 6.39 10.76 19.55
CA LEU A 191 5.04 10.34 19.95
C LEU A 191 5.01 8.86 20.33
N LEU A 192 5.66 8.00 19.56
CA LEU A 192 5.77 6.57 19.88
C LEU A 192 6.61 6.33 21.15
N ARG A 193 7.68 7.11 21.37
CA ARG A 193 8.46 7.05 22.63
C ARG A 193 7.61 7.43 23.84
N GLU A 194 6.77 8.44 23.72
CA GLU A 194 5.83 8.82 24.77
C GLU A 194 4.76 7.73 24.99
N ALA A 195 4.18 7.18 23.94
CA ALA A 195 3.23 6.07 24.04
C ALA A 195 3.84 4.85 24.75
N VAL A 196 5.10 4.52 24.42
CA VAL A 196 5.89 3.50 25.12
C VAL A 196 6.04 3.86 26.59
N ALA A 197 6.45 5.09 26.94
CA ALA A 197 6.63 5.50 28.33
C ALA A 197 5.35 5.36 29.16
N ILE A 198 4.19 5.71 28.60
CA ILE A 198 2.88 5.54 29.24
C ILE A 198 2.58 4.06 29.48
N ARG A 199 2.75 3.23 28.45
CA ARG A 199 2.48 1.78 28.54
C ARG A 199 3.39 1.08 29.54
N VAL A 200 4.66 1.51 29.64
CA VAL A 200 5.63 1.00 30.62
C VAL A 200 5.18 1.28 32.06
N GLN A 201 4.64 2.46 32.31
CA GLN A 201 4.23 2.88 33.66
C GLN A 201 2.85 2.37 34.08
N ASN A 202 2.05 1.83 33.15
CA ASN A 202 0.68 1.43 33.42
C ASN A 202 0.52 -0.10 33.46
N VAL A 203 0.18 -0.62 34.64
CA VAL A 203 -0.04 -2.06 34.92
C VAL A 203 -1.15 -2.69 34.07
N GLY A 204 -2.06 -1.88 33.53
CA GLY A 204 -3.11 -2.33 32.62
C GLY A 204 -2.65 -2.58 31.17
N SER A 205 -1.43 -2.17 30.79
CA SER A 205 -0.87 -2.48 29.47
C SER A 205 -0.49 -3.95 29.41
N SER A 206 -0.91 -4.67 28.38
CA SER A 206 -0.30 -5.97 28.09
C SER A 206 1.14 -5.77 27.62
N GLY A 207 2.01 -6.73 27.96
CA GLY A 207 3.37 -6.79 27.45
C GLY A 207 3.39 -6.94 25.94
N GLY A 208 2.46 -7.71 25.36
CA GLY A 208 2.31 -7.87 23.91
C GLY A 208 2.00 -6.56 23.18
N LYS A 209 1.08 -5.72 23.70
CA LYS A 209 0.76 -4.44 23.06
C LYS A 209 1.90 -3.43 23.21
N LEU A 210 2.59 -3.42 24.35
CA LEU A 210 3.80 -2.63 24.54
C LEU A 210 4.92 -3.08 23.57
N ALA A 211 5.13 -4.39 23.41
CA ALA A 211 6.09 -4.95 22.47
C ALA A 211 5.78 -4.59 21.02
N GLN A 212 4.50 -4.58 20.63
CA GLN A 212 4.08 -4.10 19.31
C GLN A 212 4.46 -2.62 19.10
N THR A 213 4.17 -1.77 20.08
CA THR A 213 4.47 -0.32 20.03
C THR A 213 5.98 -0.08 19.95
N LEU A 214 6.77 -0.82 20.73
CA LEU A 214 8.24 -0.80 20.68
C LEU A 214 8.78 -1.27 19.32
N THR A 215 8.16 -2.29 18.71
CA THR A 215 8.55 -2.80 17.40
C THR A 215 8.25 -1.78 16.30
N GLU A 216 7.10 -1.12 16.36
CA GLU A 216 6.75 -0.04 15.43
C GLU A 216 7.72 1.15 15.55
N LEU A 217 8.00 1.60 16.77
CA LEU A 217 9.03 2.61 17.06
C LEU A 217 10.38 2.21 16.47
N ALA A 218 10.82 0.97 16.71
CA ALA A 218 12.08 0.45 16.21
C ALA A 218 12.16 0.46 14.68
N ILE A 219 11.06 0.17 13.97
CA ILE A 219 11.02 0.27 12.49
C ILE A 219 11.23 1.71 12.03
N HIS A 220 10.60 2.69 12.70
CA HIS A 220 10.77 4.10 12.38
C HIS A 220 12.20 4.60 12.67
N GLU A 221 12.78 4.18 13.78
CA GLU A 221 14.17 4.46 14.16
C GLU A 221 15.17 3.85 13.17
N MET A 222 14.96 2.60 12.76
CA MET A 222 15.79 1.90 11.78
C MET A 222 15.82 2.64 10.43
N ARG A 223 14.68 3.16 9.97
CA ARG A 223 14.59 3.96 8.74
C ARG A 223 15.36 5.28 8.82
N GLN A 224 15.62 5.79 10.03
CA GLN A 224 16.43 6.97 10.29
C GLN A 224 17.87 6.61 10.70
N ALA A 225 18.28 5.34 10.52
CA ALA A 225 19.59 4.81 10.93
C ALA A 225 19.91 4.98 12.43
N LEU A 226 18.89 5.08 13.29
CA LEU A 226 19.02 5.14 14.76
C LEU A 226 19.15 3.73 15.35
N TYR A 227 20.16 2.98 14.91
CA TYR A 227 20.29 1.55 15.20
C TYR A 227 20.48 1.21 16.69
N SER A 228 21.14 2.09 17.46
CA SER A 228 21.33 1.90 18.89
C SER A 228 20.01 2.01 19.67
N ASP A 229 19.19 3.03 19.37
CA ASP A 229 17.87 3.20 19.99
C ASP A 229 16.95 2.04 19.60
N CYS A 230 17.00 1.65 18.31
CA CYS A 230 16.25 0.54 17.76
C CYS A 230 16.52 -0.78 18.50
N ASP A 231 17.79 -1.15 18.72
CA ASP A 231 18.12 -2.36 19.50
C ASP A 231 17.65 -2.26 20.95
N GLY A 232 17.74 -1.08 21.58
CA GLY A 232 17.24 -0.86 22.93
C GLY A 232 15.74 -1.16 23.05
N HIS A 233 14.94 -0.61 22.13
CA HIS A 233 13.49 -0.85 22.11
C HIS A 233 13.13 -2.29 21.77
N LEU A 234 13.82 -2.93 20.82
CA LEU A 234 13.59 -4.33 20.49
C LEU A 234 14.01 -5.26 21.64
N ALA A 235 15.09 -4.96 22.38
CA ALA A 235 15.50 -5.73 23.54
C ALA A 235 14.41 -5.72 24.63
N MET A 236 13.76 -4.57 24.83
CA MET A 236 12.62 -4.46 25.74
C MET A 236 11.41 -5.25 25.23
N ALA A 237 11.08 -5.14 23.93
CA ALA A 237 9.99 -5.89 23.31
C ALA A 237 10.19 -7.40 23.48
N GLN A 238 11.41 -7.88 23.28
CA GLN A 238 11.78 -9.27 23.49
C GLN A 238 11.53 -9.73 24.92
N GLN A 239 12.02 -9.00 25.93
CA GLN A 239 11.84 -9.37 27.34
C GLN A 239 10.36 -9.49 27.72
N LEU A 240 9.53 -8.58 27.21
CA LEU A 240 8.08 -8.59 27.44
C LEU A 240 7.41 -9.82 26.83
N LEU A 241 7.72 -10.13 25.57
CA LEU A 241 7.16 -11.28 24.87
C LEU A 241 7.60 -12.60 25.53
N GLU A 242 8.87 -12.71 25.91
CA GLU A 242 9.39 -13.88 26.62
C GLU A 242 8.71 -14.09 27.98
N SER A 243 8.45 -13.00 28.71
CA SER A 243 7.70 -13.04 29.96
C SER A 243 6.27 -13.55 29.74
N GLU A 244 5.56 -13.02 28.74
CA GLU A 244 4.20 -13.46 28.43
C GLU A 244 4.15 -14.93 27.99
N ILE A 245 5.08 -15.36 27.14
CA ILE A 245 5.17 -16.76 26.68
C ILE A 245 5.50 -17.69 27.84
N ARG A 246 6.35 -17.28 28.79
CA ARG A 246 6.63 -18.07 30.00
C ARG A 246 5.40 -18.23 30.88
N SER A 247 4.54 -17.20 30.95
CA SER A 247 3.29 -17.25 31.71
C SER A 247 2.21 -18.10 31.02
N ASP A 248 2.18 -18.09 29.69
CA ASP A 248 1.21 -18.80 28.87
C ASP A 248 1.85 -19.27 27.55
N PRO A 249 2.40 -20.50 27.53
CA PRO A 249 3.10 -21.04 26.36
C PRO A 249 2.20 -21.27 25.14
N ALA A 250 0.87 -21.18 25.27
CA ALA A 250 -0.07 -21.40 24.16
C ALA A 250 -0.19 -20.19 23.23
N ARG A 251 0.33 -19.01 23.62
CA ARG A 251 0.22 -17.74 22.90
C ARG A 251 1.02 -17.67 21.60
N GLN A 252 0.43 -18.16 20.51
CA GLN A 252 1.06 -18.21 19.19
C GLN A 252 1.40 -16.84 18.60
N GLU A 253 0.57 -15.83 18.84
CA GLU A 253 0.81 -14.46 18.37
C GLU A 253 2.07 -13.86 19.00
N GLN A 254 2.23 -13.99 20.32
CA GLN A 254 3.42 -13.55 21.04
C GLN A 254 4.67 -14.30 20.62
N LYS A 255 4.58 -15.63 20.41
CA LYS A 255 5.71 -16.42 19.91
C LYS A 255 6.17 -15.94 18.55
N SER A 256 5.23 -15.68 17.65
CA SER A 256 5.55 -15.18 16.31
C SER A 256 6.14 -13.77 16.36
N GLY A 257 5.58 -12.89 17.20
CA GLY A 257 6.15 -11.58 17.49
C GLY A 257 7.57 -11.67 18.07
N LEU A 258 7.85 -12.66 18.93
CA LEU A 258 9.16 -12.85 19.53
C LEU A 258 10.18 -13.30 18.47
N VAL A 259 9.82 -14.23 17.58
CA VAL A 259 10.67 -14.61 16.43
C VAL A 259 11.03 -13.39 15.61
N GLN A 260 10.04 -12.54 15.28
CA GLN A 260 10.27 -11.32 14.50
C GLN A 260 11.24 -10.36 15.21
N VAL A 261 11.01 -10.09 16.50
CA VAL A 261 11.88 -9.20 17.28
C VAL A 261 13.30 -9.74 17.32
N LEU A 262 13.48 -11.04 17.61
CA LEU A 262 14.80 -11.68 17.67
C LEU A 262 15.55 -11.59 16.33
N VAL A 263 14.86 -11.82 15.21
CA VAL A 263 15.43 -11.69 13.87
C VAL A 263 15.84 -10.25 13.58
N MET A 264 14.99 -9.27 13.89
CA MET A 264 15.32 -7.85 13.71
C MET A 264 16.54 -7.44 14.55
N ARG A 265 16.59 -7.89 15.81
CA ARG A 265 17.75 -7.65 16.70
C ARG A 265 19.02 -8.31 16.19
N ALA A 266 18.94 -9.50 15.62
CA ALA A 266 20.09 -10.17 15.02
C ALA A 266 20.69 -9.34 13.88
N GLY A 267 19.84 -8.84 12.98
CA GLY A 267 20.26 -7.97 11.87
C GLY A 267 20.90 -6.67 12.35
N ILE A 268 20.29 -6.00 13.33
CA ILE A 268 20.83 -4.76 13.91
C ILE A 268 22.14 -5.00 14.66
N ALA A 269 22.24 -6.11 15.40
CA ALA A 269 23.46 -6.49 16.09
C ALA A 269 24.61 -6.73 15.09
N ALA A 270 24.34 -7.38 13.96
CA ALA A 270 25.32 -7.55 12.88
C ALA A 270 25.79 -6.21 12.29
N VAL A 271 24.85 -5.30 11.97
CA VAL A 271 25.17 -3.94 11.47
C VAL A 271 26.03 -3.15 12.48
N LEU A 272 25.78 -3.32 13.77
CA LEU A 272 26.55 -2.69 14.84
C LEU A 272 27.84 -3.43 15.20
N GLY A 273 28.19 -4.50 14.48
CA GLY A 273 29.41 -5.29 14.72
C GLY A 273 29.38 -6.16 16.00
N ARG A 274 28.20 -6.41 16.57
CA ARG A 274 27.99 -7.22 17.79
C ARG A 274 27.63 -8.66 17.43
N GLN A 275 28.63 -9.43 17.01
CA GLN A 275 28.44 -10.77 16.43
C GLN A 275 27.84 -11.78 17.42
N ASP A 276 28.37 -11.84 18.65
CA ASP A 276 27.89 -12.76 19.69
C ASP A 276 26.39 -12.56 19.98
N LEU A 277 25.96 -11.29 20.01
CA LEU A 277 24.57 -10.94 20.26
C LEU A 277 23.68 -11.34 19.07
N ALA A 278 24.16 -11.15 17.84
CA ALA A 278 23.44 -11.55 16.63
C ALA A 278 23.20 -13.07 16.64
N PHE A 279 24.24 -13.85 16.95
CA PHE A 279 24.15 -15.30 17.05
C PHE A 279 23.21 -15.75 18.18
N ASP A 280 23.31 -15.16 19.38
CA ASP A 280 22.41 -15.45 20.51
C ASP A 280 20.94 -15.25 20.12
N GLN A 281 20.60 -14.13 19.47
CA GLN A 281 19.21 -13.83 19.10
C GLN A 281 18.66 -14.85 18.11
N VAL A 282 19.47 -15.27 17.14
CA VAL A 282 19.07 -16.31 16.19
C VAL A 282 18.85 -17.65 16.89
N GLN A 283 19.76 -18.09 17.77
CA GLN A 283 19.59 -19.37 18.47
C GLN A 283 18.32 -19.37 19.33
N ARG A 284 18.02 -18.25 19.97
CA ARG A 284 16.77 -18.07 20.71
C ARG A 284 15.56 -18.12 19.80
N ALA A 285 15.63 -17.53 18.60
CA ALA A 285 14.54 -17.60 17.63
C ALA A 285 14.30 -19.04 17.16
N ARG A 286 15.37 -19.81 16.92
CA ARG A 286 15.30 -21.23 16.53
C ARG A 286 14.64 -22.10 17.59
N ALA A 287 14.80 -21.78 18.87
CA ALA A 287 14.23 -22.52 19.98
C ALA A 287 12.70 -22.31 20.14
N ILE A 288 12.08 -21.41 19.36
CA ILE A 288 10.65 -21.13 19.44
C ILE A 288 9.89 -22.07 18.51
N GLU A 289 8.98 -22.85 19.10
CA GLU A 289 8.06 -23.72 18.38
C GLU A 289 6.66 -23.09 18.27
N LEU A 290 6.22 -22.95 17.01
CA LEU A 290 4.89 -22.54 16.57
C LEU A 290 4.04 -23.77 16.25
N THR A 291 2.75 -23.72 16.58
CA THR A 291 1.83 -24.86 16.36
C THR A 291 1.39 -25.00 14.92
N ASP A 292 1.31 -23.89 14.19
CA ASP A 292 0.97 -23.91 12.78
C ASP A 292 2.20 -24.31 11.95
N ARG A 293 2.07 -25.40 11.19
CA ARG A 293 3.19 -26.01 10.46
C ARG A 293 3.75 -25.08 9.37
N LEU A 294 2.90 -24.26 8.74
CA LEU A 294 3.34 -23.30 7.73
C LEU A 294 4.10 -22.14 8.38
N GLN A 295 3.54 -21.56 9.44
CA GLN A 295 4.21 -20.50 10.21
C GLN A 295 5.54 -20.98 10.81
N GLN A 296 5.61 -22.23 11.30
CA GLN A 296 6.85 -22.82 11.79
C GLN A 296 7.92 -22.91 10.70
N ALA A 297 7.57 -23.45 9.53
CA ALA A 297 8.51 -23.53 8.42
C ALA A 297 8.94 -22.13 7.95
N GLN A 298 8.01 -21.17 7.86
CA GLN A 298 8.33 -19.79 7.51
C GLN A 298 9.27 -19.13 8.52
N ALA A 299 9.05 -19.35 9.82
CA ALA A 299 9.93 -18.87 10.88
C ALA A 299 11.34 -19.46 10.75
N GLN A 300 11.47 -20.78 10.57
CA GLN A 300 12.78 -21.44 10.43
C GLN A 300 13.58 -20.87 9.25
N LEU A 301 12.92 -20.63 8.12
CA LEU A 301 13.53 -20.07 6.93
C LEU A 301 13.96 -18.62 7.13
N LEU A 302 13.09 -17.80 7.72
CA LEU A 302 13.39 -16.41 8.06
C LEU A 302 14.61 -16.31 8.98
N ILE A 303 14.69 -17.19 9.98
CA ILE A 303 15.79 -17.25 10.94
C ILE A 303 17.10 -17.65 10.25
N ALA A 304 17.07 -18.70 9.43
CA ALA A 304 18.25 -19.20 8.72
C ALA A 304 18.82 -18.18 7.72
N GLU A 305 17.97 -17.49 6.96
CA GLU A 305 18.38 -16.42 6.03
C GLU A 305 19.00 -15.23 6.78
N SER A 306 18.38 -14.83 7.90
CA SER A 306 18.86 -13.73 8.72
C SER A 306 20.23 -14.04 9.35
N LEU A 307 20.41 -15.28 9.81
CA LEU A 307 21.70 -15.73 10.33
C LEU A 307 22.76 -15.79 9.22
N SER A 308 22.42 -16.36 8.06
CA SER A 308 23.31 -16.40 6.90
C SER A 308 23.84 -15.01 6.55
N SER A 309 22.95 -14.02 6.47
CA SER A 309 23.30 -12.63 6.19
C SER A 309 24.18 -12.00 7.28
N ALA A 310 23.85 -12.24 8.56
CA ALA A 310 24.64 -11.76 9.68
C ALA A 310 26.06 -12.34 9.67
N LEU A 311 26.19 -13.66 9.50
CA LEU A 311 27.47 -14.36 9.47
C LEU A 311 28.32 -13.94 8.27
N TRP A 312 27.69 -13.76 7.11
CA TRP A 312 28.35 -13.22 5.93
C TRP A 312 28.92 -11.82 6.15
N LEU A 313 28.14 -10.88 6.73
CA LEU A 313 28.62 -9.53 7.06
C LEU A 313 29.82 -9.52 8.01
N THR A 314 29.95 -10.57 8.81
CA THR A 314 31.04 -10.75 9.78
C THR A 314 32.25 -11.52 9.24
N GLY A 315 32.15 -12.05 8.02
CA GLY A 315 33.18 -12.86 7.39
C GLY A 315 33.17 -14.36 7.77
N ASP A 316 32.21 -14.82 8.59
CA ASP A 316 32.03 -16.25 8.88
C ASP A 316 31.24 -16.93 7.74
N LEU A 317 31.97 -17.25 6.68
CA LEU A 317 31.39 -17.90 5.50
C LEU A 317 30.94 -19.34 5.78
N ASP A 318 31.62 -20.06 6.68
CA ASP A 318 31.27 -21.45 7.03
C ASP A 318 29.94 -21.53 7.78
N GLY A 319 29.75 -20.63 8.75
CA GLY A 319 28.47 -20.52 9.44
C GLY A 319 27.34 -20.04 8.53
N ALA A 320 27.63 -19.10 7.60
CA ALA A 320 26.65 -18.66 6.61
C ALA A 320 26.20 -19.83 5.70
N ILE A 321 27.16 -20.62 5.21
CA ILE A 321 26.91 -21.85 4.42
C ILE A 321 26.05 -22.84 5.21
N ALA A 322 26.40 -23.10 6.47
CA ALA A 322 25.62 -24.01 7.31
C ALA A 322 24.17 -23.55 7.49
N SER A 323 23.94 -22.24 7.55
CA SER A 323 22.59 -21.65 7.68
C SER A 323 21.77 -21.78 6.39
N GLU A 324 22.38 -21.59 5.22
CA GLU A 324 21.71 -21.87 3.94
C GLU A 324 21.40 -23.36 3.77
N LEU A 325 22.30 -24.25 4.22
CA LEU A 325 22.06 -25.70 4.22
C LEU A 325 20.90 -26.11 5.14
N GLU A 326 20.74 -25.44 6.29
CA GLU A 326 19.57 -25.63 7.15
C GLU A 326 18.27 -25.28 6.41
N SER A 327 18.25 -24.17 5.66
CA SER A 327 17.10 -23.80 4.83
C SER A 327 16.76 -24.90 3.81
N LEU A 328 17.78 -25.52 3.20
CA LEU A 328 17.57 -26.67 2.30
C LEU A 328 17.00 -27.91 3.01
N GLU A 329 17.40 -28.16 4.26
CA GLU A 329 16.83 -29.25 5.04
C GLU A 329 15.38 -28.96 5.47
N VAL A 330 15.02 -27.71 5.76
CA VAL A 330 13.62 -27.31 5.98
C VAL A 330 12.79 -27.61 4.73
N PHE A 331 13.28 -27.31 3.52
CA PHE A 331 12.60 -27.69 2.28
C PHE A 331 12.42 -29.19 2.14
N LYS A 332 13.46 -29.95 2.45
CA LYS A 332 13.43 -31.41 2.38
C LYS A 332 12.43 -32.02 3.38
N ASN A 333 12.28 -31.43 4.56
CA ASN A 333 11.33 -31.89 5.58
C ASN A 333 9.88 -31.41 5.33
N HIS A 334 9.70 -30.40 4.49
CA HIS A 334 8.41 -29.82 4.14
C HIS A 334 8.12 -29.91 2.62
N GLN A 335 8.52 -31.02 1.98
CA GLN A 335 8.25 -31.25 0.56
C GLN A 335 6.76 -31.17 0.21
N ASP A 336 5.88 -31.62 1.11
CA ASP A 336 4.44 -31.49 0.94
C ASP A 336 3.98 -30.02 0.89
N LEU A 337 4.61 -29.12 1.66
CA LEU A 337 4.29 -27.69 1.61
C LEU A 337 4.79 -27.04 0.31
N LEU A 338 5.93 -27.50 -0.22
CA LEU A 338 6.43 -27.07 -1.52
C LEU A 338 5.55 -27.58 -2.65
N GLU A 339 5.15 -28.85 -2.60
CA GLU A 339 4.21 -29.46 -3.54
C GLU A 339 2.81 -28.83 -3.43
N SER A 340 2.47 -28.29 -2.25
CA SER A 340 1.26 -27.52 -2.00
C SER A 340 1.21 -26.12 -2.58
N GLY A 341 2.37 -25.52 -2.82
CA GLY A 341 2.47 -24.09 -3.10
C GLY A 341 2.22 -23.20 -1.88
N ALA A 342 1.99 -23.76 -0.68
CA ALA A 342 1.97 -22.99 0.56
C ALA A 342 3.37 -22.47 0.93
N LEU A 343 4.42 -23.23 0.60
CA LEU A 343 5.78 -22.72 0.46
C LEU A 343 6.12 -22.67 -1.03
N ASP A 344 6.63 -21.54 -1.48
CA ASP A 344 7.12 -21.42 -2.86
C ASP A 344 8.37 -22.30 -3.08
N LYS A 345 8.53 -22.81 -4.30
CA LYS A 345 9.64 -23.70 -4.68
C LYS A 345 10.92 -22.92 -5.01
N ASP A 346 10.85 -21.60 -5.16
CA ASP A 346 11.96 -20.79 -5.68
C ASP A 346 13.01 -20.38 -4.73
N LEU A 347 12.59 -19.85 -3.62
CA LEU A 347 12.94 -20.37 -2.33
C LEU A 347 14.09 -21.41 -2.31
N VAL A 348 13.93 -22.62 -2.88
CA VAL A 348 15.01 -23.62 -2.93
C VAL A 348 16.18 -23.17 -3.82
N GLY A 349 15.86 -22.67 -5.02
CA GLY A 349 16.83 -22.12 -5.97
C GLY A 349 17.52 -20.84 -5.50
N ASP A 350 16.82 -19.95 -4.80
CA ASP A 350 17.35 -18.72 -4.23
C ASP A 350 18.36 -19.06 -3.13
N THR A 351 18.00 -19.97 -2.22
CA THR A 351 18.91 -20.54 -1.22
C THR A 351 20.13 -21.19 -1.88
N LEU A 352 19.94 -21.98 -2.94
CA LEU A 352 21.06 -22.58 -3.69
C LEU A 352 21.95 -21.54 -4.38
N THR A 353 21.38 -20.40 -4.81
CA THR A 353 22.11 -19.29 -5.43
C THR A 353 22.92 -18.51 -4.38
N SER A 354 22.34 -18.24 -3.21
CA SER A 354 23.04 -17.68 -2.05
C SER A 354 24.18 -18.59 -1.59
N LEU A 355 23.90 -19.89 -1.46
CA LEU A 355 24.89 -20.91 -1.09
C LEU A 355 26.04 -20.99 -2.10
N ALA A 356 25.73 -20.94 -3.40
CA ALA A 356 26.74 -20.87 -4.45
C ALA A 356 27.64 -19.63 -4.33
N ARG A 357 27.07 -18.46 -4.06
CA ARG A 357 27.83 -17.23 -3.83
C ARG A 357 28.81 -17.38 -2.67
N LEU A 358 28.35 -17.95 -1.56
CA LEU A 358 29.21 -18.21 -0.39
C LEU A 358 30.35 -19.18 -0.73
N TYR A 359 30.07 -20.27 -1.45
CA TYR A 359 31.12 -21.19 -1.93
C TYR A 359 32.12 -20.54 -2.87
N LEU A 360 31.67 -19.62 -3.74
CA LEU A 360 32.56 -18.85 -4.63
C LEU A 360 33.46 -17.90 -3.85
N GLU A 361 32.94 -17.29 -2.80
CA GLU A 361 33.73 -16.42 -1.90
C GLU A 361 34.79 -17.23 -1.13
N LYS A 362 34.46 -18.49 -0.76
CA LYS A 362 35.41 -19.46 -0.18
C LYS A 362 36.35 -20.13 -1.18
N HIS A 363 36.23 -19.86 -2.48
CA HIS A 363 36.95 -20.57 -3.56
C HIS A 363 36.69 -22.10 -3.60
N GLU A 364 35.55 -22.56 -3.09
CA GLU A 364 35.12 -23.96 -3.12
C GLU A 364 34.38 -24.29 -4.44
N LEU A 365 35.11 -24.20 -5.56
CA LEU A 365 34.55 -24.22 -6.92
C LEU A 365 33.73 -25.47 -7.23
N GLY A 366 34.10 -26.63 -6.68
CA GLY A 366 33.36 -27.89 -6.87
C GLY A 366 31.95 -27.85 -6.27
N LEU A 367 31.81 -27.26 -5.09
CA LEU A 367 30.52 -27.12 -4.40
C LEU A 367 29.71 -25.98 -5.00
N ALA A 368 30.33 -24.85 -5.32
CA ALA A 368 29.70 -23.77 -6.08
C ALA A 368 29.10 -24.27 -7.40
N ARG A 369 29.84 -25.12 -8.14
CA ARG A 369 29.38 -25.73 -9.39
C ARG A 369 28.17 -26.64 -9.18
N GLN A 370 28.16 -27.45 -8.12
CA GLN A 370 27.01 -28.31 -7.79
C GLN A 370 25.78 -27.49 -7.39
N ALA A 371 25.96 -26.49 -6.52
CA ALA A 371 24.90 -25.59 -6.08
C ALA A 371 24.32 -24.80 -7.27
N LEU A 372 25.15 -24.24 -8.14
CA LEU A 372 24.69 -23.51 -9.34
C LEU A 372 24.02 -24.43 -10.36
N LYS A 373 24.47 -25.67 -10.51
CA LYS A 373 23.79 -26.65 -11.36
C LYS A 373 22.38 -26.93 -10.84
N ALA A 374 22.22 -27.09 -9.53
CA ALA A 374 20.92 -27.30 -8.89
C ALA A 374 20.05 -26.05 -8.96
N ALA A 375 20.61 -24.87 -8.64
CA ALA A 375 19.93 -23.57 -8.73
C ALA A 375 19.44 -23.32 -10.15
N ARG A 376 20.29 -23.50 -11.16
CA ARG A 376 19.95 -23.37 -12.58
C ARG A 376 18.89 -24.37 -13.02
N SER A 377 18.89 -25.60 -12.48
CA SER A 377 17.82 -26.57 -12.76
C SER A 377 16.47 -26.13 -12.20
N GLY A 378 16.46 -25.37 -11.10
CA GLY A 378 15.24 -24.87 -10.46
C GLY A 378 14.78 -23.51 -10.99
N LEU A 379 15.68 -22.54 -11.11
CA LEU A 379 15.40 -21.15 -11.50
C LEU A 379 15.60 -20.87 -13.00
N GLY A 380 16.34 -21.74 -13.70
CA GLY A 380 16.85 -21.42 -15.03
C GLY A 380 18.01 -20.44 -14.98
N ASP A 381 18.24 -19.76 -16.11
CA ASP A 381 19.27 -18.74 -16.25
C ASP A 381 18.78 -17.38 -15.73
N THR A 382 18.61 -17.24 -14.42
CA THR A 382 18.36 -15.91 -13.83
C THR A 382 19.64 -15.08 -13.82
N PRO A 383 19.57 -13.74 -13.77
CA PRO A 383 20.75 -12.89 -13.70
C PRO A 383 21.70 -13.29 -12.56
N ASP A 384 21.18 -13.58 -11.37
CA ASP A 384 22.00 -13.95 -10.20
C ASP A 384 22.69 -15.31 -10.38
N VAL A 385 22.00 -16.30 -10.95
CA VAL A 385 22.60 -17.59 -11.31
C VAL A 385 23.70 -17.40 -12.35
N LEU A 386 23.47 -16.58 -13.38
CA LEU A 386 24.47 -16.34 -14.42
C LEU A 386 25.66 -15.50 -13.95
N PHE A 387 25.47 -14.53 -13.06
CA PHE A 387 26.60 -13.80 -12.43
C PHE A 387 27.45 -14.74 -11.60
N ASN A 388 26.83 -15.62 -10.82
CA ASN A 388 27.58 -16.60 -10.04
C ASN A 388 28.26 -17.64 -10.94
N LEU A 389 27.64 -18.10 -12.03
CA LEU A 389 28.31 -18.95 -13.04
C LEU A 389 29.47 -18.24 -13.74
N SER A 390 29.34 -16.94 -14.01
CA SER A 390 30.41 -16.11 -14.51
C SER A 390 31.59 -16.09 -13.54
N GLU A 391 31.34 -15.80 -12.26
CA GLU A 391 32.39 -15.81 -11.24
C GLU A 391 33.01 -17.20 -11.05
N LEU A 392 32.21 -18.28 -11.10
CA LEU A 392 32.71 -19.66 -11.06
C LEU A 392 33.73 -19.93 -12.17
N GLU A 393 33.36 -19.60 -13.41
CA GLU A 393 34.22 -19.88 -14.57
C GLU A 393 35.44 -18.95 -14.60
N ARG A 394 35.29 -17.70 -14.10
CA ARG A 394 36.42 -16.78 -13.93
C ARG A 394 37.44 -17.34 -12.94
N GLN A 395 36.98 -17.80 -11.78
CA GLN A 395 37.86 -18.41 -10.77
C GLN A 395 38.41 -19.78 -11.21
N SER A 396 37.71 -20.49 -12.09
CA SER A 396 38.16 -21.75 -12.69
C SER A 396 39.17 -21.56 -13.84
N GLY A 397 39.50 -20.31 -14.21
CA GLY A 397 40.44 -20.00 -15.29
C GLY A 397 39.86 -20.05 -16.70
N ASN A 398 38.54 -20.19 -16.85
CA ASN A 398 37.85 -20.23 -18.14
C ASN A 398 37.25 -18.86 -18.47
N GLU A 399 38.10 -17.89 -18.77
CA GLU A 399 37.71 -16.49 -19.00
C GLU A 399 36.72 -16.32 -20.17
N ALA A 400 36.83 -17.14 -21.21
CA ALA A 400 35.92 -17.10 -22.35
C ALA A 400 34.49 -17.46 -21.94
N LEU A 401 34.32 -18.52 -21.15
CA LEU A 401 33.02 -18.95 -20.65
C LEU A 401 32.49 -18.01 -19.56
N ALA A 402 33.38 -17.49 -18.70
CA ALA A 402 33.06 -16.46 -17.72
C ALA A 402 32.50 -15.21 -18.39
N LEU A 403 33.19 -14.69 -19.42
CA LEU A 403 32.72 -13.55 -20.20
C LEU A 403 31.40 -13.86 -20.90
N ALA A 404 31.23 -15.07 -21.44
CA ALA A 404 29.96 -15.47 -22.05
C ALA A 404 28.82 -15.48 -21.02
N HIS A 405 29.03 -16.01 -19.82
CA HIS A 405 28.06 -15.96 -18.72
C HIS A 405 27.83 -14.54 -18.21
N TYR A 406 28.86 -13.72 -18.08
CA TYR A 406 28.74 -12.32 -17.67
C TYR A 406 27.99 -11.51 -18.69
N GLN A 407 28.29 -11.69 -19.99
CA GLN A 407 27.56 -11.06 -21.08
C GLN A 407 26.15 -11.61 -21.20
N ALA A 408 25.91 -12.88 -20.91
CA ALA A 408 24.56 -13.43 -20.84
C ALA A 408 23.82 -12.87 -19.62
N ALA A 409 24.46 -12.75 -18.46
CA ALA A 409 23.92 -12.11 -17.26
C ALA A 409 23.65 -10.63 -17.50
N LEU A 410 24.54 -9.93 -18.20
CA LEU A 410 24.43 -8.53 -18.64
C LEU A 410 23.51 -8.34 -19.83
N ARG A 411 23.29 -9.33 -20.69
CA ARG A 411 22.23 -9.31 -21.69
C ARG A 411 20.95 -9.51 -20.95
N LEU A 412 20.79 -10.57 -20.18
CA LEU A 412 19.70 -10.68 -19.22
C LEU A 412 19.61 -9.51 -18.25
N ARG A 413 20.68 -8.69 -18.02
CA ARG A 413 20.72 -7.44 -17.22
C ARG A 413 20.50 -6.10 -17.96
N LYS A 414 20.82 -6.01 -19.24
CA LYS A 414 20.55 -4.89 -20.17
C LYS A 414 19.22 -5.11 -20.87
N GLU A 415 18.98 -6.34 -21.30
CA GLU A 415 17.65 -6.91 -21.27
C GLU A 415 17.10 -6.76 -19.85
N SER A 416 17.82 -6.99 -18.71
CA SER A 416 17.29 -6.66 -17.35
C SER A 416 17.08 -5.18 -17.07
N ALA A 417 17.38 -4.28 -17.97
CA ALA A 417 17.03 -2.89 -17.81
C ALA A 417 16.30 -2.52 -19.09
N ALA A 418 15.08 -3.02 -19.23
CA ALA A 418 14.24 -2.55 -20.30
C ALA A 418 13.89 -1.10 -19.98
N GLU A 419 14.06 -0.22 -20.97
CA GLU A 419 13.52 1.12 -20.87
C GLU A 419 12.06 1.05 -21.34
N ILE A 420 11.13 1.22 -20.42
CA ILE A 420 9.73 1.38 -20.77
C ILE A 420 9.46 2.87 -20.85
N LYS A 421 9.13 3.32 -22.06
CA LYS A 421 8.64 4.67 -22.26
C LYS A 421 7.18 4.72 -21.85
N VAL A 422 6.89 5.48 -20.80
CA VAL A 422 5.54 5.73 -20.30
C VAL A 422 5.10 7.10 -20.77
N MET A 423 4.02 7.13 -21.56
CA MET A 423 3.35 8.36 -21.93
C MET A 423 2.42 8.76 -20.79
N PHE A 424 2.38 10.04 -20.42
CA PHE A 424 1.51 10.48 -19.33
C PHE A 424 0.56 11.59 -19.73
N GLY A 425 -0.60 11.58 -19.10
CA GLY A 425 -1.50 12.72 -18.97
C GLY A 425 -1.62 13.04 -17.50
N THR A 426 -1.55 14.32 -17.15
CA THR A 426 -1.73 14.75 -15.77
C THR A 426 -2.47 16.06 -15.70
N ASN A 427 -3.42 16.15 -14.80
CA ASN A 427 -4.01 17.41 -14.36
C ASN A 427 -3.38 17.85 -13.02
N ARG A 428 -2.12 17.48 -12.76
CA ARG A 428 -1.33 18.04 -11.67
C ARG A 428 -0.77 19.39 -12.11
N ALA A 429 -0.62 20.32 -11.17
CA ALA A 429 0.13 21.54 -11.42
C ALA A 429 1.63 21.23 -11.63
N ALA A 430 2.27 21.94 -12.55
CA ALA A 430 3.70 21.82 -12.80
C ALA A 430 4.50 22.58 -11.73
N GLU A 431 5.64 22.03 -11.31
CA GLU A 431 6.58 22.68 -10.40
C GLU A 431 7.33 23.84 -11.08
N LYS A 432 7.94 24.77 -10.31
CA LYS A 432 8.77 25.86 -10.86
C LYS A 432 9.91 25.27 -11.72
N GLY A 433 9.91 25.57 -13.02
CA GLY A 433 10.78 24.94 -14.04
C GLY A 433 10.07 23.90 -14.93
N GLY A 434 8.78 24.11 -15.21
CA GLY A 434 7.82 23.13 -15.75
C GLY A 434 8.17 22.41 -17.05
N GLU A 435 9.14 22.88 -17.83
CA GLU A 435 9.65 22.16 -19.01
C GLU A 435 10.33 20.83 -18.67
N THR A 436 10.76 20.66 -17.40
CA THR A 436 11.47 19.47 -16.90
C THR A 436 10.57 18.27 -16.55
N GLY A 437 9.24 18.36 -16.78
CA GLY A 437 8.32 17.25 -16.51
C GLY A 437 8.17 16.91 -15.02
N ARG A 438 8.27 17.92 -14.14
CA ARG A 438 8.09 17.79 -12.69
C ARG A 438 6.72 18.29 -12.28
N PHE A 439 5.95 17.42 -11.62
CA PHE A 439 4.61 17.70 -11.15
C PHE A 439 4.50 17.35 -9.68
N GLY A 440 3.98 18.27 -8.88
CA GLY A 440 3.72 18.00 -7.48
C GLY A 440 2.34 17.38 -7.29
N THR A 441 1.53 17.99 -6.43
CA THR A 441 0.28 17.38 -5.92
C THR A 441 -0.91 18.33 -5.96
N ALA A 442 -0.69 19.56 -6.39
CA ALA A 442 -1.78 20.49 -6.64
C ALA A 442 -2.54 20.07 -7.91
N VAL A 443 -3.83 20.38 -7.95
CA VAL A 443 -4.64 20.22 -9.16
C VAL A 443 -4.33 21.38 -10.11
N GLY A 444 -4.02 21.07 -11.35
CA GLY A 444 -3.90 22.02 -12.45
C GLY A 444 -5.20 22.11 -13.26
N ASP A 445 -5.39 23.24 -13.94
CA ASP A 445 -6.60 23.54 -14.72
C ASP A 445 -6.58 22.94 -16.13
N HIS A 446 -5.43 22.43 -16.55
CA HIS A 446 -5.19 21.93 -17.89
C HIS A 446 -4.61 20.53 -17.85
N LEU A 447 -4.94 19.75 -18.88
CA LEU A 447 -4.27 18.48 -19.14
C LEU A 447 -2.86 18.76 -19.67
N SER A 448 -1.85 18.33 -18.92
CA SER A 448 -0.47 18.28 -19.38
C SER A 448 -0.16 16.90 -19.94
N LEU A 449 0.46 16.86 -21.12
CA LEU A 449 0.88 15.65 -21.79
C LEU A 449 2.40 15.53 -21.72
N GLY A 450 2.93 14.31 -21.71
CA GLY A 450 4.36 14.13 -21.74
C GLY A 450 4.81 12.67 -21.78
N GLU A 451 6.10 12.49 -21.57
CA GLU A 451 6.73 11.18 -21.51
C GLU A 451 7.78 11.09 -20.40
N SER A 452 8.00 9.86 -19.93
CA SER A 452 9.14 9.50 -19.12
C SER A 452 9.68 8.15 -19.57
N ALA A 453 10.99 8.02 -19.55
CA ALA A 453 11.64 6.71 -19.59
C ALA A 453 11.69 6.15 -18.17
N VAL A 454 11.41 4.86 -18.01
CA VAL A 454 11.53 4.15 -16.74
C VAL A 454 12.40 2.92 -16.97
N LEU A 455 13.50 2.81 -16.24
CA LEU A 455 14.37 1.64 -16.30
C LEU A 455 13.79 0.54 -15.41
N VAL A 456 13.37 -0.57 -16.01
CA VAL A 456 12.77 -1.72 -15.31
C VAL A 456 13.63 -2.97 -15.41
N PRO A 457 13.65 -3.85 -14.38
CA PRO A 457 14.10 -5.24 -14.48
C PRO A 457 13.51 -5.87 -15.75
N GLY A 458 14.36 -6.35 -16.62
CA GLY A 458 13.97 -6.70 -17.98
C GLY A 458 14.35 -8.10 -18.49
N ALA A 459 14.56 -9.06 -17.59
CA ALA A 459 14.49 -10.48 -17.96
C ALA A 459 13.15 -10.77 -18.64
N GLN A 460 13.15 -11.26 -19.90
CA GLN A 460 11.94 -11.54 -20.70
C GLN A 460 10.91 -12.36 -19.92
N PHE A 461 9.63 -12.11 -20.20
CA PHE A 461 8.52 -12.93 -19.73
C PHE A 461 8.80 -14.40 -20.05
N SER A 462 9.03 -15.22 -19.04
CA SER A 462 8.99 -16.67 -19.17
C SER A 462 7.53 -17.09 -18.99
N ASP A 463 6.99 -17.84 -19.95
CA ASP A 463 5.63 -18.38 -19.92
C ASP A 463 5.36 -19.35 -18.73
N VAL A 464 6.36 -19.57 -17.86
CA VAL A 464 6.32 -20.57 -16.78
C VAL A 464 6.88 -20.05 -15.44
N ALA A 465 7.70 -18.99 -15.41
CA ALA A 465 8.60 -18.73 -14.27
C ALA A 465 8.15 -17.68 -13.24
N TRP A 466 6.99 -17.04 -13.37
CA TRP A 466 6.64 -15.94 -12.47
C TRP A 466 5.84 -16.34 -11.22
N LEU A 467 5.39 -17.59 -11.06
CA LEU A 467 4.58 -18.09 -9.92
C LEU A 467 5.25 -18.08 -8.53
N ARG A 468 6.29 -17.27 -8.31
CA ARG A 468 7.33 -17.47 -7.31
C ARG A 468 7.46 -16.23 -6.40
N PRO A 469 6.82 -16.17 -5.21
CA PRO A 469 7.03 -15.12 -4.21
C PRO A 469 8.44 -15.17 -3.63
N ALA A 470 9.32 -14.25 -4.03
CA ALA A 470 10.67 -14.30 -3.49
C ALA A 470 10.80 -13.81 -2.03
N ARG A 471 11.98 -14.09 -1.51
CA ARG A 471 12.38 -13.97 -0.11
C ARG A 471 13.44 -12.92 0.05
N THR A 472 13.05 -11.79 0.60
CA THR A 472 14.01 -10.98 1.34
C THR A 472 13.32 -10.57 2.63
N VAL A 473 14.02 -10.69 3.75
CA VAL A 473 13.67 -9.90 4.94
C VAL A 473 13.77 -8.43 4.53
N PRO A 474 12.69 -7.64 4.59
CA PRO A 474 12.77 -6.28 4.12
C PRO A 474 13.52 -5.43 5.16
N LEU A 475 14.83 -5.25 4.96
CA LEU A 475 15.23 -3.88 4.63
C LEU A 475 14.64 -3.62 3.24
N PRO A 476 13.82 -2.57 3.04
CA PRO A 476 12.87 -2.53 1.93
C PRO A 476 13.58 -2.41 0.59
N VAL A 477 13.91 -3.56 -0.02
CA VAL A 477 14.25 -3.74 -1.44
C VAL A 477 13.93 -5.21 -1.93
N GLY A 478 12.68 -5.73 -1.83
CA GLY A 478 12.08 -7.00 -2.41
C GLY A 478 11.50 -7.21 -3.84
N LEU A 479 10.17 -7.41 -4.05
CA LEU A 479 9.59 -8.20 -5.19
C LEU A 479 8.34 -7.66 -5.92
N ALA A 480 8.02 -8.30 -7.05
CA ALA A 480 7.60 -7.67 -8.30
C ALA A 480 8.67 -6.65 -8.75
N THR A 481 8.56 -6.10 -9.95
CA THR A 481 9.32 -4.88 -10.20
C THR A 481 8.77 -3.83 -9.24
N ASP A 482 9.35 -3.71 -8.04
CA ASP A 482 8.87 -2.78 -7.05
C ASP A 482 8.99 -1.38 -7.65
N ALA A 483 7.83 -0.78 -7.94
CA ALA A 483 7.73 0.53 -8.55
C ALA A 483 8.62 1.53 -7.83
N THR A 484 8.74 1.45 -6.50
CA THR A 484 9.53 2.39 -5.70
C THR A 484 11.04 2.34 -5.98
N ARG A 485 11.53 1.30 -6.67
CA ARG A 485 12.95 1.12 -7.04
C ARG A 485 13.25 1.40 -8.49
N LEU A 486 12.21 1.66 -9.27
CA LEU A 486 12.36 1.94 -10.68
C LEU A 486 12.95 3.33 -10.91
N LEU A 487 13.97 3.42 -11.75
CA LEU A 487 14.66 4.68 -11.99
C LEU A 487 13.99 5.44 -13.14
N LEU A 488 13.47 6.64 -12.84
CA LEU A 488 12.92 7.56 -13.83
C LEU A 488 14.03 8.31 -14.56
N ARG A 489 13.89 8.45 -15.87
CA ARG A 489 14.78 9.22 -16.73
C ARG A 489 13.98 10.04 -17.73
N ASN A 490 14.59 11.13 -18.21
CA ASN A 490 14.11 11.88 -19.37
C ASN A 490 12.64 12.36 -19.26
N LYS A 491 12.22 12.80 -18.07
CA LYS A 491 10.88 13.39 -17.88
C LYS A 491 10.74 14.67 -18.67
N ARG A 492 9.69 14.75 -19.51
CA ARG A 492 9.45 15.89 -20.40
C ARG A 492 7.95 16.13 -20.59
N VAL A 493 7.56 17.40 -20.61
CA VAL A 493 6.24 17.82 -21.08
C VAL A 493 6.29 17.95 -22.59
N LEU A 494 5.25 17.47 -23.27
CA LEU A 494 5.12 17.49 -24.72
C LEU A 494 3.86 18.27 -25.11
N ASP A 495 3.91 18.99 -26.22
CA ASP A 495 2.69 19.45 -26.87
C ASP A 495 1.93 18.27 -27.51
N ALA A 496 0.69 18.51 -27.93
CA ALA A 496 -0.17 17.46 -28.50
C ALA A 496 0.42 16.84 -29.79
N ALA A 497 1.17 17.60 -30.59
CA ALA A 497 1.75 17.11 -31.83
C ALA A 497 2.93 16.16 -31.54
N ALA A 498 3.84 16.55 -30.65
CA ALA A 498 4.97 15.75 -30.20
C ALA A 498 4.50 14.50 -29.45
N PHE A 499 3.49 14.63 -28.57
CA PHE A 499 2.84 13.50 -27.91
C PHE A 499 2.27 12.52 -28.95
N GLY A 500 1.60 13.02 -29.98
CA GLY A 500 1.06 12.22 -31.09
C GLY A 500 2.13 11.51 -31.92
N VAL A 501 3.29 12.12 -32.14
CA VAL A 501 4.42 11.45 -32.83
C VAL A 501 4.95 10.31 -31.98
N GLN A 502 5.28 10.56 -30.71
CA GLN A 502 5.83 9.53 -29.80
C GLN A 502 4.83 8.37 -29.59
N ALA A 503 3.56 8.68 -29.39
CA ALA A 503 2.52 7.67 -29.23
C ALA A 503 2.38 6.78 -30.49
N ARG A 504 2.40 7.34 -31.71
CA ARG A 504 2.34 6.54 -32.95
C ARG A 504 3.58 5.69 -33.15
N GLU A 505 4.76 6.20 -32.82
CA GLU A 505 5.99 5.42 -32.88
C GLU A 505 5.95 4.20 -31.95
N LEU A 506 5.46 4.36 -30.73
CA LEU A 506 5.27 3.25 -29.79
C LEU A 506 4.24 2.25 -30.31
N MET A 507 3.10 2.73 -30.82
CA MET A 507 2.04 1.88 -31.37
C MET A 507 2.49 1.10 -32.61
N ALA A 508 3.34 1.68 -33.46
CA ALA A 508 3.86 1.03 -34.66
C ALA A 508 4.86 -0.11 -34.36
N ARG A 509 5.48 -0.09 -33.17
CA ARG A 509 6.43 -1.12 -32.72
C ARG A 509 5.75 -2.33 -32.07
N ALA A 510 4.49 -2.19 -31.65
CA ALA A 510 3.73 -3.21 -30.94
C ALA A 510 3.42 -4.43 -31.82
N ARG A 511 3.75 -5.64 -31.34
CA ARG A 511 3.53 -6.92 -32.03
C ARG A 511 2.54 -7.82 -31.28
N LEU A 512 2.62 -7.88 -29.96
CA LEU A 512 1.74 -8.66 -29.09
C LEU A 512 0.39 -7.95 -28.88
N TYR A 513 0.40 -6.62 -28.81
CA TYR A 513 -0.80 -5.79 -28.64
C TYR A 513 -1.00 -4.78 -29.79
N PRO A 514 -1.09 -5.24 -31.06
CA PRO A 514 -1.20 -4.35 -32.21
C PRO A 514 -2.45 -3.48 -32.09
N LYS A 515 -2.32 -2.20 -32.46
CA LYS A 515 -3.39 -1.20 -32.46
C LYS A 515 -4.13 -1.08 -31.11
N SER A 516 -3.48 -1.44 -30.01
CA SER A 516 -4.05 -1.39 -28.66
C SER A 516 -3.29 -0.39 -27.80
N ALA A 517 -4.01 0.42 -27.02
CA ALA A 517 -3.45 1.29 -25.99
C ALA A 517 -3.79 0.74 -24.59
N LEU A 518 -2.84 0.81 -23.66
CA LEU A 518 -3.05 0.48 -22.25
C LEU A 518 -2.99 1.75 -21.43
N VAL A 519 -4.06 2.06 -20.71
CA VAL A 519 -4.13 3.23 -19.84
C VAL A 519 -4.29 2.79 -18.39
N PHE A 520 -3.34 3.18 -17.56
CA PHE A 520 -3.35 2.96 -16.13
C PHE A 520 -3.78 4.23 -15.37
N VAL A 521 -4.64 4.05 -14.37
CA VAL A 521 -5.05 5.09 -13.42
C VAL A 521 -4.67 4.63 -12.01
N HIS A 522 -3.73 5.32 -11.39
CA HIS A 522 -3.23 4.94 -10.06
C HIS A 522 -4.27 5.18 -8.96
N GLY A 523 -4.03 4.53 -7.81
CA GLY A 523 -4.84 4.66 -6.62
C GLY A 523 -4.50 5.89 -5.76
N PHE A 524 -4.89 5.79 -4.50
CA PHE A 524 -4.74 6.84 -3.49
C PHE A 524 -3.31 6.93 -2.93
N ASN A 525 -2.90 8.12 -2.49
CA ASN A 525 -1.58 8.36 -1.90
C ASN A 525 -0.37 8.02 -2.82
N VAL A 526 -0.49 8.23 -4.13
CA VAL A 526 0.55 7.90 -5.12
C VAL A 526 1.10 9.15 -5.78
N SER A 527 2.41 9.37 -5.68
CA SER A 527 3.12 10.46 -6.36
C SER A 527 3.10 10.38 -7.88
N PHE A 528 3.38 11.51 -8.54
CA PHE A 528 3.53 11.52 -9.99
C PHE A 528 4.61 10.52 -10.45
N ASP A 529 5.73 10.47 -9.72
CA ASP A 529 6.84 9.57 -9.98
C ASP A 529 6.44 8.11 -9.72
N GLU A 530 5.78 7.80 -8.61
CA GLU A 530 5.26 6.45 -8.31
C GLU A 530 4.20 6.00 -9.32
N ALA A 531 3.39 6.91 -9.85
CA ALA A 531 2.43 6.61 -10.90
C ALA A 531 3.11 6.18 -12.21
N LEU A 532 4.15 6.92 -12.63
CA LEU A 532 4.98 6.57 -13.78
C LEU A 532 5.68 5.22 -13.59
N GLN A 533 6.27 5.01 -12.41
CA GLN A 533 6.93 3.76 -12.06
C GLN A 533 5.94 2.59 -12.06
N ARG A 534 4.74 2.75 -11.49
CA ARG A 534 3.72 1.70 -11.48
C ARG A 534 3.20 1.37 -12.87
N ALA A 535 3.04 2.36 -13.73
CA ALA A 535 2.65 2.13 -15.13
C ALA A 535 3.73 1.38 -15.91
N ALA A 536 5.01 1.70 -15.67
CA ALA A 536 6.13 0.97 -16.26
C ALA A 536 6.19 -0.47 -15.73
N GLN A 537 6.02 -0.67 -14.43
CA GLN A 537 5.88 -1.99 -13.84
C GLN A 537 4.75 -2.78 -14.52
N LEU A 538 3.55 -2.23 -14.64
CA LEU A 538 2.43 -2.93 -15.28
C LEU A 538 2.71 -3.24 -16.75
N ALA A 539 3.26 -2.31 -17.52
CA ALA A 539 3.65 -2.58 -18.89
C ALA A 539 4.68 -3.72 -18.96
N ARG A 540 5.59 -3.79 -17.99
CA ARG A 540 6.57 -4.87 -17.88
C ARG A 540 5.93 -6.20 -17.53
N ASP A 541 5.23 -6.22 -16.41
CA ASP A 541 4.63 -7.38 -15.74
C ASP A 541 3.43 -7.94 -16.52
N LEU A 542 2.95 -7.23 -17.57
CA LEU A 542 1.96 -7.73 -18.53
C LEU A 542 2.57 -8.09 -19.88
N ASN A 543 3.89 -8.03 -20.04
CA ASN A 543 4.58 -8.16 -21.33
C ASN A 543 3.99 -7.24 -22.42
N TYR A 544 3.57 -6.03 -22.02
CA TYR A 544 2.85 -5.10 -22.89
C TYR A 544 3.82 -4.37 -23.80
N ASP A 545 3.87 -4.76 -25.07
CA ASP A 545 4.72 -4.15 -26.09
C ASP A 545 4.04 -3.01 -26.88
N GLY A 546 2.82 -2.64 -26.48
CA GLY A 546 2.08 -1.49 -26.97
C GLY A 546 2.43 -0.19 -26.24
N ALA A 547 1.76 0.90 -26.62
CA ALA A 547 1.94 2.18 -25.93
C ALA A 547 1.26 2.15 -24.55
N ALA A 548 2.07 2.26 -23.49
CA ALA A 548 1.63 2.35 -22.11
C ALA A 548 1.42 3.82 -21.71
N PHE A 549 0.22 4.11 -21.22
CA PHE A 549 -0.20 5.42 -20.79
C PHE A 549 -0.53 5.40 -19.30
N VAL A 550 -0.17 6.47 -18.60
CA VAL A 550 -0.64 6.70 -17.23
C VAL A 550 -1.41 8.01 -17.16
N TYR A 551 -2.58 7.97 -16.55
CA TYR A 551 -3.23 9.18 -16.10
C TYR A 551 -2.87 9.42 -14.63
N SER A 552 -2.00 10.39 -14.41
CA SER A 552 -1.62 10.78 -13.06
C SER A 552 -2.50 11.91 -12.58
N TRP A 553 -3.56 11.56 -11.86
CA TRP A 553 -4.38 12.53 -11.16
C TRP A 553 -3.69 12.93 -9.84
N PRO A 554 -3.95 14.10 -9.25
CA PRO A 554 -3.25 14.63 -8.06
C PRO A 554 -3.50 13.88 -6.73
N SER A 555 -3.40 12.55 -6.74
CA SER A 555 -3.30 11.74 -5.52
C SER A 555 -1.92 11.94 -4.89
N GLN A 556 -1.86 12.06 -3.58
CA GLN A 556 -0.70 11.97 -2.67
C GLN A 556 -1.18 12.25 -1.24
N GLY A 557 -2.48 12.08 -1.00
CA GLY A 557 -3.08 12.30 0.30
C GLY A 557 -2.89 11.09 1.19
N THR A 558 -2.39 11.30 2.40
CA THR A 558 -2.68 10.47 3.59
C THR A 558 -4.02 9.76 3.66
N VAL A 559 -4.02 8.60 4.32
CA VAL A 559 -5.12 7.69 4.72
C VAL A 559 -6.47 8.32 5.16
N LEU A 560 -6.62 9.61 5.48
CA LEU A 560 -7.97 10.21 5.62
C LEU A 560 -8.54 10.89 4.38
N ARG A 561 -7.74 11.27 3.38
CA ARG A 561 -8.24 12.04 2.23
C ARG A 561 -9.02 11.20 1.24
N TYR A 562 -9.48 10.03 1.63
CA TYR A 562 -10.34 9.19 0.81
C TYR A 562 -11.63 9.91 0.35
N GLY A 563 -12.09 10.95 1.06
CA GLY A 563 -13.18 11.85 0.67
C GLY A 563 -12.77 13.01 -0.26
N THR A 564 -11.68 13.72 0.00
CA THR A 564 -11.20 14.83 -0.88
C THR A 564 -10.59 14.33 -2.18
N ASP A 565 -9.85 13.21 -2.12
CA ASP A 565 -9.36 12.53 -3.31
C ASP A 565 -10.53 11.95 -4.12
N ARG A 566 -11.75 11.89 -3.57
CA ARG A 566 -12.99 11.58 -4.29
C ARG A 566 -13.44 12.77 -5.15
N ASP A 567 -13.49 13.98 -4.61
CA ASP A 567 -13.83 15.20 -5.37
C ASP A 567 -12.72 15.59 -6.35
N ILE A 568 -11.46 15.37 -5.98
CA ILE A 568 -10.32 15.53 -6.88
C ILE A 568 -10.35 14.45 -7.97
N ALA A 569 -10.66 13.19 -7.64
CA ALA A 569 -10.88 12.16 -8.64
C ALA A 569 -12.03 12.53 -9.58
N ASP A 570 -13.13 13.06 -9.03
CA ASP A 570 -14.31 13.51 -9.78
C ASP A 570 -13.97 14.73 -10.67
N ARG A 571 -13.13 15.66 -10.22
CA ARG A 571 -12.57 16.76 -11.05
C ARG A 571 -11.56 16.28 -12.07
N ALA A 572 -10.85 15.20 -11.77
CA ALA A 572 -9.94 14.55 -12.69
C ALA A 572 -10.69 13.79 -13.79
N VAL A 573 -12.00 13.53 -13.65
CA VAL A 573 -12.84 12.85 -14.65
C VAL A 573 -12.80 13.55 -16.00
N ASP A 574 -13.08 14.85 -16.07
CA ASP A 574 -13.16 15.55 -17.37
C ASP A 574 -11.79 15.61 -18.04
N ARG A 575 -10.73 15.81 -17.26
CA ARG A 575 -9.35 15.77 -17.76
C ARG A 575 -8.93 14.36 -18.16
N PHE A 576 -9.48 13.32 -17.51
CA PHE A 576 -9.28 11.94 -17.91
C PHE A 576 -10.04 11.61 -19.20
N VAL A 577 -11.27 12.10 -19.37
CA VAL A 577 -12.02 11.99 -20.65
C VAL A 577 -11.23 12.68 -21.77
N GLU A 578 -10.72 13.89 -21.53
CA GLU A 578 -9.85 14.60 -22.46
C GLU A 578 -8.58 13.81 -22.76
N PHE A 579 -7.94 13.23 -21.74
CA PHE A 579 -6.75 12.40 -21.91
C PHE A 579 -7.03 11.16 -22.75
N LEU A 580 -8.14 10.46 -22.52
CA LEU A 580 -8.54 9.32 -23.35
C LEU A 580 -8.83 9.74 -24.80
N ALA A 581 -9.40 10.93 -25.02
CA ALA A 581 -9.58 11.49 -26.35
C ALA A 581 -8.23 11.83 -27.02
N GLN A 582 -7.25 12.36 -26.27
CA GLN A 582 -5.90 12.59 -26.76
C GLN A 582 -5.19 11.27 -27.08
N VAL A 583 -5.34 10.24 -26.26
CA VAL A 583 -4.80 8.89 -26.54
C VAL A 583 -5.41 8.32 -27.81
N GLU A 584 -6.74 8.40 -27.99
CA GLU A 584 -7.41 7.93 -29.22
C GLU A 584 -6.93 8.69 -30.46
N LEU A 585 -6.90 10.02 -30.38
CA LEU A 585 -6.45 10.89 -31.48
C LEU A 585 -4.98 10.66 -31.83
N ALA A 586 -4.12 10.54 -30.82
CA ALA A 586 -2.69 10.35 -30.98
C ALA A 586 -2.37 8.98 -31.58
N THR A 587 -3.01 7.91 -31.06
CA THR A 587 -2.63 6.53 -31.41
C THR A 587 -3.41 5.95 -32.57
N GLY A 588 -4.65 6.41 -32.82
CA GLY A 588 -5.60 5.74 -33.69
C GLY A 588 -5.95 4.32 -33.22
N ALA A 589 -5.79 4.02 -31.92
CA ALA A 589 -5.98 2.68 -31.39
C ALA A 589 -7.38 2.12 -31.71
N GLU A 590 -7.42 0.86 -32.13
CA GLU A 590 -8.68 0.12 -32.30
C GLU A 590 -9.22 -0.39 -30.96
N LYS A 591 -8.35 -0.52 -29.95
CA LYS A 591 -8.66 -1.05 -28.63
C LYS A 591 -7.99 -0.18 -27.55
N ILE A 592 -8.76 0.23 -26.55
CA ILE A 592 -8.27 0.93 -25.36
C ILE A 592 -8.58 0.04 -24.15
N ASN A 593 -7.53 -0.46 -23.51
CA ASN A 593 -7.60 -1.27 -22.30
C ASN A 593 -7.32 -0.39 -21.09
N LEU A 594 -8.13 -0.53 -20.05
CA LEU A 594 -8.11 0.37 -18.89
C LEU A 594 -7.85 -0.45 -17.62
N ILE A 595 -6.88 -0.01 -16.82
CA ILE A 595 -6.62 -0.58 -15.48
C ILE A 595 -6.71 0.55 -14.48
N ALA A 596 -7.53 0.39 -13.44
CA ALA A 596 -7.56 1.31 -12.31
C ALA A 596 -7.40 0.59 -10.99
N HIS A 597 -6.58 1.17 -10.11
CA HIS A 597 -6.32 0.65 -8.77
C HIS A 597 -7.01 1.51 -7.71
N SER A 598 -7.62 0.88 -6.71
CA SER A 598 -8.12 1.56 -5.50
C SER A 598 -9.01 2.76 -5.88
N MET A 599 -8.70 3.97 -5.40
CA MET A 599 -9.45 5.20 -5.73
C MET A 599 -9.36 5.65 -7.19
N GLY A 600 -8.41 5.15 -7.98
CA GLY A 600 -8.39 5.41 -9.43
C GLY A 600 -9.67 4.93 -10.13
N ASN A 601 -10.35 3.91 -9.57
CA ASN A 601 -11.65 3.44 -10.07
C ASN A 601 -12.74 4.51 -9.96
N ARG A 602 -12.57 5.47 -9.06
CA ARG A 602 -13.47 6.62 -8.91
C ARG A 602 -13.24 7.70 -9.97
N VAL A 603 -12.06 7.76 -10.58
CA VAL A 603 -11.84 8.57 -11.79
C VAL A 603 -12.40 7.83 -13.02
N LEU A 604 -12.09 6.53 -13.10
CA LEU A 604 -12.35 5.71 -14.28
C LEU A 604 -13.84 5.51 -14.56
N LEU A 605 -14.62 5.03 -13.57
CA LEU A 605 -16.02 4.65 -13.77
C LEU A 605 -16.91 5.84 -14.21
N PRO A 606 -16.91 7.00 -13.55
CA PRO A 606 -17.69 8.15 -14.03
C PRO A 606 -17.19 8.72 -15.36
N ALA A 607 -15.88 8.66 -15.67
CA ALA A 607 -15.37 9.03 -16.99
C ALA A 607 -15.93 8.13 -18.09
N LEU A 608 -15.96 6.82 -17.84
CA LEU A 608 -16.59 5.87 -18.75
C LEU A 608 -18.10 6.11 -18.87
N ALA A 609 -18.80 6.49 -17.80
CA ALA A 609 -20.21 6.84 -17.87
C ALA A 609 -20.45 8.07 -18.77
N LYS A 610 -19.61 9.11 -18.69
CA LYS A 610 -19.66 10.28 -19.58
C LYS A 610 -19.38 9.90 -21.03
N ILE A 611 -18.31 9.13 -21.27
CA ILE A 611 -17.95 8.60 -22.61
C ILE A 611 -19.09 7.75 -23.18
N ALA A 612 -19.73 6.93 -22.35
CA ALA A 612 -20.83 6.08 -22.74
C ALA A 612 -22.09 6.88 -23.12
N ALA A 613 -22.36 7.96 -22.38
CA ALA A 613 -23.49 8.85 -22.59
C ALA A 613 -23.33 9.76 -23.83
N ASP A 614 -22.09 10.05 -24.26
CA ASP A 614 -21.82 10.85 -25.45
C ASP A 614 -21.86 10.00 -26.75
N PRO A 615 -22.87 10.16 -27.62
CA PRO A 615 -22.97 9.41 -28.87
C PRO A 615 -21.87 9.74 -29.89
N GLN A 616 -21.22 10.90 -29.76
CA GLN A 616 -20.16 11.36 -30.65
C GLN A 616 -18.76 10.95 -30.16
N SER A 617 -18.67 10.33 -28.98
CA SER A 617 -17.39 9.91 -28.42
C SER A 617 -16.70 8.88 -29.30
N ARG A 618 -15.52 9.25 -29.82
CA ARG A 618 -14.63 8.35 -30.56
C ARG A 618 -13.98 7.28 -29.68
N VAL A 619 -13.87 7.56 -28.37
CA VAL A 619 -13.31 6.64 -27.37
C VAL A 619 -14.28 5.49 -27.08
N ARG A 620 -15.59 5.78 -26.98
CA ARG A 620 -16.64 4.81 -26.62
C ARG A 620 -16.55 3.46 -27.35
N PRO A 621 -16.50 3.39 -28.70
CA PRO A 621 -16.42 2.12 -29.41
C PRO A 621 -15.06 1.39 -29.28
N LYS A 622 -14.04 2.07 -28.76
CA LYS A 622 -12.67 1.54 -28.62
C LYS A 622 -12.41 0.95 -27.24
N VAL A 623 -13.18 1.31 -26.21
CA VAL A 623 -13.03 0.76 -24.85
C VAL A 623 -13.24 -0.74 -24.89
N ARG A 624 -12.19 -1.49 -24.56
CA ARG A 624 -12.10 -2.91 -24.88
C ARG A 624 -12.16 -3.82 -23.67
N GLU A 625 -11.27 -3.65 -22.70
CA GLU A 625 -11.27 -4.37 -21.42
C GLU A 625 -11.08 -3.34 -20.29
N VAL A 626 -11.83 -3.50 -19.19
CA VAL A 626 -11.78 -2.62 -18.03
C VAL A 626 -11.51 -3.45 -16.78
N ILE A 627 -10.34 -3.24 -16.17
CA ILE A 627 -9.90 -3.97 -14.98
C ILE A 627 -10.00 -3.05 -13.77
N LEU A 628 -10.77 -3.52 -12.78
CA LEU A 628 -11.11 -2.82 -11.56
C LEU A 628 -10.39 -3.52 -10.39
N ALA A 629 -9.21 -3.02 -10.02
CA ALA A 629 -8.37 -3.62 -8.99
C ALA A 629 -8.62 -2.99 -7.63
N ALA A 630 -9.06 -3.80 -6.66
CA ALA A 630 -9.39 -3.38 -5.29
C ALA A 630 -10.17 -2.05 -5.24
N PRO A 631 -11.27 -1.88 -6.00
CA PRO A 631 -11.92 -0.59 -6.16
C PRO A 631 -12.40 -0.03 -4.82
N ALA A 632 -11.87 1.13 -4.53
CA ALA A 632 -12.17 1.92 -3.35
C ALA A 632 -13.40 2.80 -3.63
N VAL A 633 -14.49 2.15 -4.05
CA VAL A 633 -15.76 2.76 -4.47
C VAL A 633 -16.91 2.07 -3.72
N PRO A 634 -17.87 2.82 -3.16
CA PRO A 634 -19.07 2.21 -2.55
C PRO A 634 -19.81 1.30 -3.55
N GLN A 635 -20.28 0.13 -3.10
CA GLN A 635 -20.93 -0.85 -3.98
C GLN A 635 -22.13 -0.28 -4.76
N ALA A 636 -22.88 0.66 -4.17
CA ALA A 636 -24.02 1.31 -4.83
C ALA A 636 -23.58 2.20 -6.01
N ASP A 637 -22.61 3.10 -5.80
CA ASP A 637 -22.06 3.97 -6.86
C ASP A 637 -21.45 3.13 -7.98
N PHE A 638 -20.68 2.12 -7.59
CA PHE A 638 -20.05 1.17 -8.50
C PHE A 638 -21.09 0.49 -9.39
N THR A 639 -22.18 -0.02 -8.80
CA THR A 639 -23.29 -0.67 -9.52
C THR A 639 -24.01 0.31 -10.45
N ASN A 640 -24.32 1.52 -9.97
CA ASN A 640 -25.01 2.54 -10.77
C ASN A 640 -24.21 2.99 -12.01
N TRP A 641 -22.90 3.19 -11.85
CA TRP A 641 -22.04 3.52 -12.99
C TRP A 641 -21.95 2.35 -13.96
N LEU A 642 -21.77 1.12 -13.48
CA LEU A 642 -21.74 -0.05 -14.36
C LEU A 642 -23.05 -0.25 -15.13
N ASP A 643 -24.21 -0.06 -14.50
CA ASP A 643 -25.50 -0.11 -15.19
C ASP A 643 -25.58 0.93 -16.31
N THR A 644 -25.11 2.15 -16.04
CA THR A 644 -25.08 3.24 -17.03
C THR A 644 -24.16 2.89 -18.21
N ILE A 645 -22.96 2.41 -17.91
CA ILE A 645 -21.94 2.11 -18.91
C ILE A 645 -22.34 0.88 -19.76
N SER A 646 -22.82 -0.18 -19.13
CA SER A 646 -23.20 -1.44 -19.79
C SER A 646 -24.40 -1.30 -20.72
N LYS A 647 -25.37 -0.45 -20.37
CA LYS A 647 -26.52 -0.10 -21.23
C LYS A 647 -26.08 0.50 -22.57
N GLN A 648 -24.94 1.18 -22.59
CA GLN A 648 -24.41 1.90 -23.75
C GLN A 648 -23.33 1.12 -24.52
N GLY A 649 -23.10 -0.16 -24.19
CA GLY A 649 -22.32 -1.09 -25.01
C GLY A 649 -20.91 -1.41 -24.53
N ILE A 650 -20.40 -0.74 -23.49
CA ILE A 650 -19.13 -1.11 -22.83
C ILE A 650 -19.45 -2.16 -21.77
N ARG A 651 -19.10 -3.44 -22.00
CA ARG A 651 -19.61 -4.58 -21.20
C ARG A 651 -18.56 -5.49 -20.59
N ARG A 652 -17.27 -5.12 -20.69
CA ARG A 652 -16.16 -6.01 -20.34
C ARG A 652 -15.42 -5.52 -19.12
N PHE A 653 -15.95 -5.90 -17.96
CA PHE A 653 -15.42 -5.54 -16.66
C PHE A 653 -14.91 -6.78 -15.92
N THR A 654 -13.72 -6.67 -15.34
CA THR A 654 -13.15 -7.67 -14.43
C THR A 654 -12.83 -6.99 -13.11
N LEU A 655 -13.33 -7.55 -12.01
CA LEU A 655 -13.14 -7.05 -10.64
C LEU A 655 -12.23 -7.99 -9.87
N TYR A 656 -11.12 -7.48 -9.34
CA TYR A 656 -10.30 -8.19 -8.34
C TYR A 656 -10.61 -7.62 -6.95
N ALA A 657 -11.11 -8.46 -6.06
CA ALA A 657 -11.51 -8.09 -4.69
C ALA A 657 -10.88 -9.03 -3.66
N SER A 658 -10.62 -8.55 -2.45
CA SER A 658 -9.94 -9.32 -1.40
C SER A 658 -10.52 -9.05 -0.02
N SER A 659 -10.60 -10.08 0.82
CA SER A 659 -10.90 -10.00 2.25
C SER A 659 -9.62 -9.90 3.12
N ALA A 660 -8.46 -10.26 2.56
CA ALA A 660 -7.16 -10.26 3.24
C ALA A 660 -6.40 -8.93 3.09
N ASP A 661 -7.00 -7.93 2.45
CA ASP A 661 -6.43 -6.59 2.25
C ASP A 661 -6.58 -5.74 3.53
N LYS A 662 -5.51 -5.66 4.32
CA LYS A 662 -5.50 -4.94 5.61
C LYS A 662 -5.55 -3.42 5.44
N ALA A 663 -5.16 -2.88 4.28
CA ALA A 663 -5.29 -1.45 3.98
C ALA A 663 -6.74 -1.09 3.59
N MET A 664 -7.42 -1.98 2.86
CA MET A 664 -8.88 -1.90 2.67
C MET A 664 -9.62 -2.11 3.99
N TRP A 665 -9.13 -2.93 4.93
CA TRP A 665 -9.71 -3.04 6.28
C TRP A 665 -9.65 -1.71 7.04
N ALA A 666 -8.53 -0.98 6.97
CA ALA A 666 -8.43 0.37 7.52
C ALA A 666 -9.33 1.38 6.78
N GLY A 667 -9.50 1.22 5.46
CA GLY A 667 -10.48 1.94 4.66
C GLY A 667 -11.93 1.63 5.06
N TRP A 668 -12.28 0.35 5.25
CA TRP A 668 -13.58 -0.22 5.65
C TRP A 668 -13.96 0.18 7.08
N LEU A 669 -13.01 0.20 8.01
CA LEU A 669 -13.20 0.75 9.37
C LEU A 669 -13.54 2.25 9.32
N ARG A 670 -12.88 3.02 8.43
CA ARG A 670 -13.11 4.47 8.24
C ARG A 670 -14.32 4.78 7.34
N GLU A 671 -14.82 3.80 6.60
CA GLU A 671 -16.10 3.86 5.86
C GLU A 671 -17.30 3.59 6.78
N TRP A 672 -17.08 3.36 8.08
CA TRP A 672 -18.13 3.18 9.07
C TRP A 672 -19.16 2.08 8.70
N ALA A 673 -18.65 0.95 8.18
CA ALA A 673 -19.42 -0.24 7.79
C ALA A 673 -20.16 -0.22 6.43
N THR A 674 -19.86 0.69 5.49
CA THR A 674 -20.29 0.50 4.08
C THR A 674 -19.43 -0.53 3.35
N SER A 675 -20.06 -1.42 2.59
CA SER A 675 -19.35 -2.41 1.77
C SER A 675 -18.72 -1.72 0.55
N LEU A 676 -17.39 -1.81 0.45
CA LEU A 676 -16.63 -1.37 -0.73
C LEU A 676 -16.67 -2.43 -1.83
N ALA A 677 -16.64 -2.00 -3.08
CA ALA A 677 -16.66 -2.91 -4.22
C ALA A 677 -15.43 -3.84 -4.27
N GLY A 678 -14.28 -3.37 -3.76
CA GLY A 678 -13.03 -4.14 -3.70
C GLY A 678 -12.82 -4.99 -2.45
N TYR A 679 -13.67 -4.85 -1.41
CA TYR A 679 -13.52 -5.55 -0.14
C TYR A 679 -14.57 -6.66 0.00
N ALA A 680 -14.12 -7.92 0.11
CA ALA A 680 -14.99 -9.09 0.23
C ALA A 680 -15.35 -9.36 1.69
N SER A 681 -16.13 -8.47 2.32
CA SER A 681 -16.38 -8.47 3.78
C SER A 681 -17.02 -9.75 4.34
N SER A 682 -17.67 -10.57 3.52
CA SER A 682 -18.25 -11.87 3.89
C SER A 682 -17.54 -13.06 3.22
N GLY A 683 -16.36 -12.85 2.64
CA GLY A 683 -15.66 -13.83 1.79
C GLY A 683 -16.28 -14.00 0.40
N VAL A 684 -17.16 -13.08 -0.02
CA VAL A 684 -17.79 -13.06 -1.34
C VAL A 684 -17.58 -11.68 -1.99
N PRO A 685 -17.07 -11.61 -3.23
CA PRO A 685 -16.89 -10.34 -3.93
C PRO A 685 -18.22 -9.78 -4.43
N LEU A 686 -18.30 -8.46 -4.67
CA LEU A 686 -19.49 -7.82 -5.22
C LEU A 686 -19.90 -8.49 -6.55
N TRP A 687 -21.17 -8.86 -6.67
CA TRP A 687 -21.73 -9.40 -7.91
C TRP A 687 -22.44 -8.34 -8.74
N HIS A 688 -22.20 -8.34 -10.06
CA HIS A 688 -22.93 -7.54 -11.05
C HIS A 688 -23.00 -8.29 -12.39
N PRO A 689 -24.13 -8.28 -13.14
CA PRO A 689 -24.29 -9.11 -14.34
C PRO A 689 -23.32 -8.79 -15.49
N SER A 690 -22.74 -7.58 -15.48
CA SER A 690 -21.73 -7.16 -16.47
C SER A 690 -20.28 -7.30 -16.00
N VAL A 691 -20.05 -7.83 -14.79
CA VAL A 691 -18.71 -7.90 -14.17
C VAL A 691 -18.32 -9.34 -13.93
N GLN A 692 -17.09 -9.68 -14.28
CA GLN A 692 -16.44 -10.90 -13.85
C GLN A 692 -15.75 -10.65 -12.50
N SER A 693 -16.44 -10.98 -11.42
CA SER A 693 -15.94 -10.76 -10.05
C SER A 693 -15.07 -11.91 -9.59
N ILE A 694 -13.84 -11.59 -9.19
CA ILE A 694 -12.80 -12.53 -8.78
C ILE A 694 -12.39 -12.21 -7.34
N ASP A 695 -12.57 -13.19 -6.45
CA ASP A 695 -12.00 -13.18 -5.12
C ASP A 695 -10.53 -13.61 -5.18
N ILE A 696 -9.63 -12.72 -4.74
CA ILE A 696 -8.19 -12.95 -4.70
C ILE A 696 -7.66 -13.03 -3.26
N SER A 697 -8.53 -13.23 -2.27
CA SER A 697 -8.14 -13.32 -0.85
C SER A 697 -7.04 -14.35 -0.61
N LYS A 698 -7.09 -15.50 -1.32
CA LYS A 698 -6.10 -16.58 -1.23
C LYS A 698 -4.80 -16.30 -1.98
N ALA A 699 -4.72 -15.20 -2.74
CA ALA A 699 -3.51 -14.73 -3.40
C ALA A 699 -2.69 -13.77 -2.52
N ALA A 700 -3.23 -13.37 -1.36
CA ALA A 700 -2.55 -12.54 -0.38
C ALA A 700 -1.41 -13.32 0.29
N GLU A 701 -0.28 -12.65 0.53
CA GLU A 701 0.85 -13.31 1.19
C GLU A 701 0.53 -13.52 2.68
N PRO A 702 0.74 -14.73 3.20
CA PRO A 702 0.63 -15.00 4.63
C PRO A 702 1.82 -14.37 5.36
N GLY A 703 1.54 -13.53 6.36
CA GLY A 703 2.60 -12.86 7.12
C GLY A 703 2.10 -11.76 8.05
N LEU A 704 2.81 -11.57 9.15
CA LEU A 704 2.48 -10.61 10.21
C LEU A 704 2.58 -9.14 9.75
N LEU A 705 3.44 -8.86 8.76
CA LEU A 705 3.76 -7.50 8.30
C LEU A 705 3.11 -7.10 6.97
N GLN A 706 2.39 -8.01 6.31
CA GLN A 706 1.88 -7.74 4.96
C GLN A 706 0.55 -6.96 4.99
N LEU A 707 0.48 -5.86 4.22
CA LEU A 707 -0.73 -5.05 4.05
C LEU A 707 -1.68 -5.60 2.97
N ASN A 708 -1.15 -6.31 1.97
CA ASN A 708 -1.92 -6.99 0.90
C ASN A 708 -2.84 -6.08 0.04
N HIS A 709 -2.48 -4.81 -0.18
CA HIS A 709 -3.31 -3.82 -0.93
C HIS A 709 -3.04 -3.72 -2.43
N ASP A 710 -1.91 -4.26 -2.88
CA ASP A 710 -1.44 -4.19 -4.26
C ASP A 710 -1.32 -5.56 -4.92
N VAL A 711 -1.94 -6.59 -4.35
CA VAL A 711 -1.91 -8.01 -4.80
C VAL A 711 -2.20 -8.16 -6.29
N PHE A 712 -3.04 -7.29 -6.89
CA PHE A 712 -3.30 -7.33 -8.33
C PHE A 712 -2.07 -7.13 -9.21
N ALA A 713 -1.07 -6.39 -8.70
CA ALA A 713 0.18 -6.04 -9.40
C ALA A 713 1.41 -6.66 -8.73
N SER A 714 1.37 -6.95 -7.43
CA SER A 714 2.46 -7.65 -6.73
C SER A 714 2.35 -9.17 -6.86
N ASN A 715 1.17 -9.74 -7.13
CA ASN A 715 1.01 -11.17 -7.35
C ASN A 715 1.11 -11.53 -8.86
N PRO A 716 2.03 -12.43 -9.21
CA PRO A 716 2.30 -12.82 -10.60
C PRO A 716 1.14 -13.55 -11.29
N VAL A 717 0.31 -14.28 -10.54
CA VAL A 717 -0.87 -14.97 -11.10
C VAL A 717 -1.92 -13.97 -11.54
N MET A 718 -2.08 -12.88 -10.79
CA MET A 718 -3.02 -11.82 -11.13
C MET A 718 -2.55 -11.07 -12.37
N SER A 719 -1.25 -10.79 -12.46
CA SER A 719 -0.63 -10.20 -13.66
C SER A 719 -0.81 -11.09 -14.89
N GLU A 720 -0.66 -12.41 -14.75
CA GLU A 720 -0.88 -13.37 -15.84
C GLU A 720 -2.36 -13.44 -16.28
N ASP A 721 -3.31 -13.43 -15.35
CA ASP A 721 -4.74 -13.39 -15.69
C ASP A 721 -5.10 -12.11 -16.47
N ILE A 722 -4.57 -10.96 -16.03
CA ILE A 722 -4.70 -9.68 -16.73
C ILE A 722 -4.09 -9.79 -18.12
N ARG A 723 -2.88 -10.33 -18.25
CA ARG A 723 -2.19 -10.48 -19.53
C ARG A 723 -3.03 -11.28 -20.52
N GLN A 724 -3.56 -12.43 -20.13
CA GLN A 724 -4.41 -13.25 -20.99
C GLN A 724 -5.70 -12.55 -21.38
N LEU A 725 -6.31 -11.82 -20.45
CA LEU A 725 -7.51 -11.02 -20.71
C LEU A 725 -7.26 -9.98 -21.80
N LEU A 726 -6.12 -9.28 -21.75
CA LEU A 726 -5.76 -8.23 -22.71
C LEU A 726 -5.36 -8.79 -24.09
N GLN A 727 -4.76 -9.98 -24.17
CA GLN A 727 -4.32 -10.57 -25.45
C GLN A 727 -5.44 -11.25 -26.25
N GLN A 728 -6.31 -12.02 -25.59
CA GLN A 728 -7.13 -13.04 -26.29
C GLN A 728 -8.40 -12.49 -26.96
N GLY A 729 -8.75 -11.21 -26.79
CA GLY A 729 -9.77 -10.55 -27.62
C GLY A 729 -11.22 -11.08 -27.50
N GLN A 730 -11.49 -12.09 -26.68
CA GLN A 730 -12.83 -12.65 -26.40
C GLN A 730 -13.04 -12.66 -24.88
N GLN A 731 -14.26 -12.32 -24.43
CA GLN A 731 -14.55 -12.23 -22.99
C GLN A 731 -14.69 -13.65 -22.45
N ARG A 732 -13.56 -14.26 -22.09
CA ARG A 732 -13.52 -15.59 -21.48
C ARG A 732 -13.79 -15.44 -19.98
N PRO A 733 -14.63 -16.28 -19.38
CA PRO A 733 -14.78 -16.31 -17.94
C PRO A 733 -13.45 -16.69 -17.28
N PRO A 734 -13.15 -16.21 -16.06
CA PRO A 734 -11.87 -16.43 -15.38
C PRO A 734 -11.40 -17.89 -15.37
N ASN A 735 -12.31 -18.84 -15.15
CA ASN A 735 -12.00 -20.29 -15.15
C ASN A 735 -11.59 -20.87 -16.52
N GLN A 736 -11.81 -20.14 -17.62
CA GLN A 736 -11.33 -20.47 -18.96
C GLN A 736 -10.05 -19.71 -19.34
N ARG A 737 -9.63 -18.72 -18.54
CA ARG A 737 -8.33 -18.04 -18.68
C ARG A 737 -7.26 -18.77 -17.88
N MET A 738 -7.57 -19.02 -16.61
CA MET A 738 -6.66 -19.63 -15.65
C MET A 738 -7.32 -20.83 -14.97
N PRO A 739 -6.72 -22.04 -14.97
CA PRO A 739 -7.28 -23.22 -14.32
C PRO A 739 -7.52 -23.07 -12.81
N MET A 740 -6.77 -22.15 -12.17
CA MET A 740 -6.85 -21.81 -10.75
C MET A 740 -8.05 -20.94 -10.40
N MET A 741 -8.71 -20.31 -11.37
CA MET A 741 -9.92 -19.55 -11.13
C MET A 741 -11.12 -20.52 -11.11
N LYS A 742 -11.72 -20.75 -9.95
CA LYS A 742 -12.86 -21.66 -9.80
C LYS A 742 -14.17 -20.91 -9.68
N VAL A 743 -15.22 -21.43 -10.31
CA VAL A 743 -16.57 -20.89 -10.16
C VAL A 743 -17.07 -21.24 -8.76
N GLN A 744 -17.48 -20.22 -8.01
CA GLN A 744 -18.12 -20.32 -6.71
C GLN A 744 -19.54 -19.76 -6.77
N ARG A 745 -20.38 -20.07 -5.77
CA ARG A 745 -21.74 -19.56 -5.66
C ARG A 745 -21.94 -18.87 -4.32
N SER A 746 -22.55 -17.68 -4.34
CA SER A 746 -22.81 -16.93 -3.11
C SER A 746 -23.84 -17.66 -2.23
N PRO A 747 -23.69 -17.64 -0.88
CA PRO A 747 -24.63 -18.29 0.04
C PRO A 747 -26.05 -17.73 -0.03
N ASP A 748 -26.18 -16.40 -0.18
CA ASP A 748 -27.46 -15.70 -0.02
C ASP A 748 -28.33 -15.70 -1.29
N ALA A 749 -27.76 -15.99 -2.46
CA ALA A 749 -28.46 -15.84 -3.74
C ALA A 749 -28.04 -16.83 -4.84
N GLY A 750 -27.09 -17.74 -4.58
CA GLY A 750 -26.62 -18.73 -5.56
C GLY A 750 -25.93 -18.14 -6.79
N ARG A 751 -25.53 -16.86 -6.74
CA ARG A 751 -24.95 -16.12 -7.88
C ARG A 751 -23.51 -16.58 -8.11
N ALA A 752 -23.16 -16.79 -9.37
CA ALA A 752 -21.83 -17.25 -9.75
C ALA A 752 -20.80 -16.11 -9.66
N TYR A 753 -19.68 -16.37 -9.00
CA TYR A 753 -18.46 -15.56 -9.02
C TYR A 753 -17.25 -16.48 -9.19
N TRP A 754 -16.05 -15.92 -9.32
CA TRP A 754 -14.82 -16.70 -9.39
C TRP A 754 -13.98 -16.48 -8.15
N SER A 755 -13.35 -17.54 -7.65
CA SER A 755 -12.35 -17.48 -6.60
C SER A 755 -11.03 -17.96 -7.17
N TYR A 756 -9.95 -17.23 -6.89
CA TYR A 756 -8.62 -17.78 -7.05
C TYR A 756 -8.45 -18.88 -6.02
N GLU A 757 -8.44 -20.11 -6.52
CA GLU A 757 -8.05 -21.29 -5.76
C GLU A 757 -6.61 -21.61 -6.16
N PRO A 758 -5.62 -21.33 -5.30
CA PRO A 758 -4.29 -21.86 -5.53
C PRO A 758 -4.44 -23.37 -5.73
N PRO A 759 -3.62 -23.99 -6.60
CA PRO A 759 -3.70 -25.42 -6.84
C PRO A 759 -3.71 -26.10 -5.48
N ALA A 760 -4.70 -26.96 -5.21
CA ALA A 760 -4.62 -27.81 -4.04
C ALA A 760 -3.24 -28.47 -4.09
N PRO A 761 -2.54 -28.61 -2.94
CA PRO A 761 -1.44 -29.53 -2.90
C PRO A 761 -1.76 -30.75 -3.69
N ALA A 762 -0.95 -30.99 -4.71
CA ALA A 762 -1.00 -32.23 -5.41
C ALA A 762 -0.90 -33.29 -4.31
N ARG A 763 -2.01 -33.97 -4.00
CA ARG A 763 -1.95 -35.19 -3.22
C ARG A 763 -1.15 -36.15 -4.09
N ARG A 764 0.15 -36.23 -3.84
CA ARG A 764 0.99 -37.33 -4.27
C ARG A 764 1.93 -37.68 -3.14
#